data_AF-A0A2G6IH35-F1
#
_entry.id   AF-A0A2G6IH35-F1
#
_cell.length_a   1.000
_cell.length_b   1.000
_cell.length_c   1.000
_cell.angle_alpha   90.00
_cell.angle_beta   90.00
_cell.angle_gamma   90.00
#
_symmetry.space_group_name_H-M   'P 1'
#
loop_
_entity.id
_entity.type
_entity.pdbx_description
1 polymer ?
#
loop_
_entity_poly.entity_id
_entity_poly.type
_entity_poly.pdbx_seq_one_letter_code
_entity_poly.pdbx_strand_id
1 'polypeptide(L)'
;MLFGLDGIELGLLIVFLCLFGGILSGFPVAFAIGGSGVIAFAIIAMLDANGLLIHQAIDESSAEYAKLLAEGVRQDSISVFRYPDLPRVAEPIFPQFVDGVVTGGGWETAVDRNLSFIVNRINERVLAGASIETLLAVLMFVLMGITLERSRIADDLLTTMARVFGPLPGGLAVSVVVVGAFLAASTGIVGATVVTMGLLSLPTMLRAGYHPPLATGVIAASGTLGQIIPPSIVIVLLGTLAGDLYSTAQEERAQLVGCSDALTYLGEPAVVSVGTLFQAALLPGILLAVLYGLYAFGFAMVNPSKAPAVQVDGGKGDVVTRNEALTWFVGVPGALIGALLVAGQLGLVGSQDVSVSSFSDAGQTASLRTTVGPECQASMIELHGQDAWDAAVAEQAAIDAAGGVAEAHRMSEDEIAAARAEKVANAPLIGKGIAVSALLMALWLAVAVGVAPTADKRPMMIGGAGIAGLLLFDALFAGPLASPGTRVLIFALPLAVALWGCAKAAPLLGRNDLLRVVFPPLVLIVAVLGSILGGITNPTPAAALGAGGAIMLAAYRRLEAQGRNPRMVLYTTLAIMVMLIVGTNFDMRMGQETVLFENRLAYMVVFAAFLVAMFGILWSCWVLFADGVLTPVVRETAKVTSMVFTILIGSQLLNLVVISFGGEHYIQQFLRSFDNEFVVFLTVMGVLFILGFVLDFLEIIYIVIPIVGPVIYGGTMDPKWVTIMIAVNLQTSFLTPPFGFALFYLRGVAPPEVTTGHIYRGVIPFVLIQVLGLALLWFFPSVVTIVPNLIGH
;
A
#
# COMPACT_ATOMS: atom_id res chain seq x y z
N MET A 1 -1.63 -44.13 -15.60
CA MET A 1 -2.69 -43.13 -15.34
C MET A 1 -3.71 -43.72 -14.36
N LEU A 2 -3.67 -43.28 -13.11
CA LEU A 2 -4.70 -43.59 -12.10
C LEU A 2 -5.91 -42.68 -12.37
N PHE A 3 -7.12 -43.24 -12.40
CA PHE A 3 -8.38 -42.51 -12.66
C PHE A 3 -8.47 -41.75 -14.00
N GLY A 4 -7.59 -42.02 -14.96
CA GLY A 4 -7.53 -41.30 -16.24
C GLY A 4 -6.93 -39.90 -16.16
N LEU A 5 -6.34 -39.54 -15.01
CA LEU A 5 -5.63 -38.27 -14.80
C LEU A 5 -4.15 -38.45 -15.08
N ASP A 6 -3.52 -37.36 -15.52
CA ASP A 6 -2.07 -37.29 -15.65
C ASP A 6 -1.41 -37.35 -14.27
N GLY A 7 -0.17 -37.86 -14.22
CA GLY A 7 0.58 -37.95 -12.97
C GLY A 7 0.71 -36.61 -12.25
N ILE A 8 0.93 -35.52 -13.01
CA ILE A 8 1.07 -34.16 -12.44
C ILE A 8 -0.27 -33.66 -11.89
N GLU A 9 -1.38 -33.90 -12.60
CA GLU A 9 -2.73 -33.54 -12.15
C GLU A 9 -3.09 -34.23 -10.83
N LEU A 10 -2.80 -35.54 -10.73
CA LEU A 10 -3.03 -36.29 -9.51
C LEU A 10 -2.12 -35.81 -8.37
N GLY A 11 -0.87 -35.43 -8.68
CA GLY A 11 0.05 -34.78 -7.75
C GLY A 11 -0.49 -33.45 -7.20
N LEU A 12 -0.98 -32.57 -8.07
CA LEU A 12 -1.64 -31.32 -7.68
C LEU A 12 -2.86 -31.58 -6.80
N LEU A 13 -3.71 -32.56 -7.16
CA LEU A 13 -4.87 -32.94 -6.36
C LEU A 13 -4.47 -33.43 -4.96
N ILE A 14 -3.43 -34.26 -4.84
CA ILE A 14 -2.89 -34.72 -3.55
C ILE A 14 -2.42 -33.53 -2.72
N VAL A 15 -1.64 -32.62 -3.31
CA VAL A 15 -1.17 -31.41 -2.62
C VAL A 15 -2.34 -30.59 -2.10
N PHE A 16 -3.34 -30.33 -2.95
CA PHE A 16 -4.54 -29.61 -2.53
C PHE A 16 -5.30 -30.36 -1.44
N LEU A 17 -5.56 -31.65 -1.57
CA LEU A 17 -6.28 -32.42 -0.54
C LEU A 17 -5.54 -32.43 0.80
N CYS A 18 -4.20 -32.54 0.81
CA CYS A 18 -3.40 -32.44 2.02
C CYS A 18 -3.46 -31.03 2.63
N LEU A 19 -3.39 -29.98 1.80
CA LEU A 19 -3.46 -28.59 2.25
C LEU A 19 -4.84 -28.28 2.85
N PHE A 20 -5.91 -28.58 2.11
CA PHE A 20 -7.28 -28.38 2.55
C PHE A 20 -7.61 -29.24 3.77
N GLY A 21 -7.19 -30.50 3.80
CA GLY A 21 -7.35 -31.38 4.97
C GLY A 21 -6.63 -30.82 6.21
N GLY A 22 -5.41 -30.32 6.04
CA GLY A 22 -4.66 -29.65 7.10
C GLY A 22 -5.38 -28.41 7.64
N ILE A 23 -5.87 -27.54 6.76
CA ILE A 23 -6.56 -26.30 7.16
C ILE A 23 -7.92 -26.61 7.81
N LEU A 24 -8.71 -27.51 7.22
CA LEU A 24 -10.04 -27.89 7.73
C LEU A 24 -9.98 -28.64 9.07
N SER A 25 -8.85 -29.27 9.39
CA SER A 25 -8.63 -29.90 10.69
C SER A 25 -8.56 -28.91 11.87
N GLY A 26 -8.50 -27.61 11.58
CA GLY A 26 -8.31 -26.56 12.59
C GLY A 26 -6.87 -26.43 13.08
N PHE A 27 -5.93 -27.13 12.43
CA PHE A 27 -4.51 -26.95 12.68
C PHE A 27 -4.08 -25.54 12.23
N PRO A 28 -3.18 -24.85 12.96
CA PRO A 28 -2.78 -23.50 12.57
C PRO A 28 -2.19 -23.51 11.16
N VAL A 29 -2.78 -22.68 10.28
CA VAL A 29 -2.53 -22.70 8.83
C VAL A 29 -1.04 -22.61 8.50
N ALA A 30 -0.31 -21.78 9.24
CA ALA A 30 1.13 -21.61 9.08
C ALA A 30 1.92 -22.92 9.14
N PHE A 31 1.52 -23.87 9.99
CA PHE A 31 2.12 -25.21 10.05
C PHE A 31 1.45 -26.20 9.11
N ALA A 32 0.16 -26.03 8.85
CA ALA A 32 -0.58 -26.88 7.91
C ALA A 32 0.02 -26.82 6.50
N ILE A 33 0.47 -25.64 6.04
CA ILE A 33 1.08 -25.46 4.72
C ILE A 33 2.35 -26.30 4.60
N GLY A 34 3.33 -26.09 5.49
CA GLY A 34 4.58 -26.85 5.46
C GLY A 34 4.37 -28.35 5.65
N GLY A 35 3.53 -28.73 6.61
CA GLY A 35 3.18 -30.14 6.86
C GLY A 35 2.48 -30.80 5.66
N SER A 36 1.57 -30.09 4.99
CA SER A 36 0.90 -30.58 3.78
C SER A 36 1.88 -30.79 2.63
N GLY A 37 2.87 -29.91 2.47
CA GLY A 37 3.93 -30.09 1.47
C GLY A 37 4.74 -31.36 1.72
N VAL A 38 5.17 -31.59 2.97
CA VAL A 38 5.94 -32.79 3.33
C VAL A 38 5.12 -34.07 3.15
N ILE A 39 3.87 -34.07 3.62
CA ILE A 39 2.98 -35.23 3.51
C ILE A 39 2.65 -35.51 2.05
N ALA A 40 2.30 -34.48 1.27
CA ALA A 40 2.01 -34.63 -0.15
C ALA A 40 3.22 -35.14 -0.92
N PHE A 41 4.42 -34.59 -0.67
CA PHE A 41 5.66 -35.09 -1.28
C PHE A 41 5.89 -36.57 -0.95
N ALA A 42 5.72 -36.98 0.30
CA ALA A 42 5.90 -38.38 0.69
C ALA A 42 4.90 -39.31 -0.01
N ILE A 43 3.63 -38.89 -0.13
CA ILE A 43 2.60 -39.65 -0.85
C ILE A 43 2.96 -39.75 -2.34
N ILE A 44 3.32 -38.64 -2.97
CA ILE A 44 3.68 -38.59 -4.40
C ILE A 44 4.92 -39.44 -4.67
N ALA A 45 5.98 -39.30 -3.86
CA ALA A 45 7.20 -40.10 -3.98
C ALA A 45 6.91 -41.61 -3.80
N MET A 46 6.07 -41.98 -2.83
CA MET A 46 5.66 -43.37 -2.66
C MET A 46 4.90 -43.91 -3.89
N LEU A 47 3.97 -43.13 -4.45
CA LEU A 47 3.20 -43.55 -5.61
C LEU A 47 4.06 -43.61 -6.89
N ASP A 48 5.00 -42.68 -7.08
CA ASP A 48 5.97 -42.67 -8.19
C ASP A 48 6.92 -43.88 -8.12
N ALA A 49 7.46 -44.18 -6.93
CA ALA A 49 8.33 -45.34 -6.72
C ALA A 49 7.63 -46.69 -6.99
N ASN A 50 6.30 -46.73 -6.89
CA ASN A 50 5.48 -47.90 -7.25
C ASN A 50 5.02 -47.90 -8.72
N GLY A 51 5.48 -46.94 -9.53
CA GLY A 51 5.11 -46.80 -10.95
C GLY A 51 3.63 -46.42 -11.17
N LEU A 52 2.96 -45.91 -10.13
CA LEU A 52 1.53 -45.58 -10.17
C LEU A 52 1.28 -44.18 -10.75
N LEU A 53 2.26 -43.29 -10.60
CA LEU A 53 2.25 -41.94 -11.15
C LEU A 53 3.09 -41.90 -12.42
N ILE A 54 2.45 -41.59 -13.55
CA ILE A 54 3.08 -41.49 -14.87
C ILE A 54 2.62 -40.17 -15.49
N HIS A 55 3.59 -39.36 -15.92
CA HIS A 55 3.36 -38.14 -16.67
C HIS A 55 3.38 -38.42 -18.18
N GLN A 56 2.45 -37.83 -18.93
CA GLN A 56 2.41 -37.88 -20.39
C GLN A 56 3.11 -36.64 -20.97
N ALA A 57 4.44 -36.71 -21.07
CA ALA A 57 5.26 -35.66 -21.67
C ALA A 57 5.14 -35.66 -23.20
N ILE A 58 5.41 -34.52 -23.84
CA ILE A 58 5.51 -34.43 -25.30
C ILE A 58 6.79 -35.15 -25.75
N ASP A 59 6.69 -35.96 -26.80
CA ASP A 59 7.86 -36.58 -27.42
C ASP A 59 8.67 -35.53 -28.20
N GLU A 60 9.70 -34.96 -27.55
CA GLU A 60 10.60 -33.99 -28.19
C GLU A 60 11.43 -34.60 -29.34
N SER A 61 11.53 -35.93 -29.42
CA SER A 61 12.24 -36.64 -30.50
C SER A 61 11.37 -36.90 -31.74
N SER A 62 10.07 -36.59 -31.66
CA SER A 62 9.12 -36.83 -32.74
C SER A 62 9.34 -35.89 -33.94
N ALA A 63 9.02 -36.39 -35.13
CA ALA A 63 9.11 -35.62 -36.37
C ALA A 63 8.12 -34.44 -36.38
N GLU A 64 6.99 -34.62 -35.70
CA GLU A 64 5.93 -33.63 -35.52
C GLU A 64 6.40 -32.47 -34.64
N TYR A 65 7.13 -32.75 -33.55
CA TYR A 65 7.75 -31.72 -32.72
C TYR A 65 8.84 -30.97 -33.47
N ALA A 66 9.72 -31.70 -34.16
CA ALA A 66 10.76 -31.10 -35.00
C ALA A 66 10.18 -30.21 -36.12
N LYS A 67 9.01 -30.55 -36.64
CA LYS A 67 8.30 -29.75 -37.65
C LYS A 67 7.81 -28.42 -37.06
N LEU A 68 7.26 -28.41 -35.85
CA LEU A 68 6.84 -27.16 -35.19
C LEU A 68 8.04 -26.23 -34.96
N LEU A 69 9.18 -26.78 -34.54
CA LEU A 69 10.42 -26.01 -34.41
C LEU A 69 10.90 -25.45 -35.76
N ALA A 70 10.80 -26.24 -36.83
CA ALA A 70 11.15 -25.80 -38.17
C ALA A 70 10.19 -24.72 -38.73
N GLU A 71 8.94 -24.70 -38.28
CA GLU A 71 7.97 -23.63 -38.57
C GLU A 71 8.22 -22.35 -37.75
N GLY A 72 9.24 -22.35 -36.88
CA GLY A 72 9.62 -21.20 -36.04
C GLY A 72 8.84 -21.11 -34.74
N VAL A 73 8.05 -22.15 -34.39
CA VAL A 73 7.37 -22.21 -33.08
C VAL A 73 8.42 -22.46 -32.01
N ARG A 74 8.47 -21.59 -30.99
CA ARG A 74 9.44 -21.71 -29.92
C ARG A 74 9.09 -22.84 -28.96
N GLN A 75 10.09 -23.52 -28.41
CA GLN A 75 9.92 -24.66 -27.49
C GLN A 75 9.03 -24.35 -26.29
N ASP A 76 9.14 -23.17 -25.71
CA ASP A 76 8.40 -22.70 -24.53
C ASP A 76 6.90 -22.49 -24.79
N SER A 77 6.51 -22.34 -26.06
CA SER A 77 5.11 -22.22 -26.49
C SER A 77 4.46 -23.56 -26.85
N ILE A 78 5.27 -24.63 -26.96
CA ILE A 78 4.79 -25.97 -27.29
C ILE A 78 4.34 -26.64 -26.00
N SER A 79 3.03 -26.80 -25.82
CA SER A 79 2.43 -27.47 -24.68
C SER A 79 1.37 -28.47 -25.10
N VAL A 80 1.07 -29.42 -24.21
CA VAL A 80 0.06 -30.46 -24.43
C VAL A 80 -1.33 -29.83 -24.63
N PHE A 81 -1.56 -28.64 -24.09
CA PHE A 81 -2.83 -27.90 -24.23
C PHE A 81 -2.95 -27.20 -25.57
N ARG A 82 -1.87 -26.61 -26.08
CA ARG A 82 -1.86 -25.87 -27.34
C ARG A 82 -1.79 -26.80 -28.55
N TYR A 83 -1.06 -27.91 -28.43
CA TYR A 83 -0.86 -28.91 -29.47
C TYR A 83 -1.22 -30.32 -28.96
N PRO A 84 -2.52 -30.61 -28.81
CA PRO A 84 -2.97 -31.87 -28.21
C PRO A 84 -2.62 -33.11 -29.04
N ASP A 85 -2.40 -32.93 -30.35
CA ASP A 85 -2.15 -33.99 -31.33
C ASP A 85 -0.69 -34.47 -31.36
N LEU A 86 0.21 -33.82 -30.62
CA LEU A 86 1.61 -34.24 -30.56
C LEU A 86 1.76 -35.63 -29.92
N PRO A 87 2.67 -36.49 -30.43
CA PRO A 87 3.00 -37.76 -29.80
C PRO A 87 3.47 -37.56 -28.36
N ARG A 88 3.08 -38.49 -27.47
CA ARG A 88 3.37 -38.40 -26.03
C ARG A 88 4.15 -39.62 -25.55
N VAL A 89 5.09 -39.38 -24.65
CA VAL A 89 5.87 -40.42 -23.97
C VAL A 89 5.47 -40.49 -22.50
N ALA A 90 5.38 -41.70 -21.99
CA ALA A 90 5.14 -41.96 -20.58
C ALA A 90 6.45 -41.83 -19.79
N GLU A 91 6.54 -40.81 -18.94
CA GLU A 91 7.69 -40.56 -18.09
C GLU A 91 7.31 -40.65 -16.60
N PRO A 92 8.24 -41.08 -15.72
CA PRO A 92 8.08 -40.92 -14.28
C PRO A 92 7.98 -39.44 -13.89
N ILE A 93 7.29 -39.15 -12.79
CA ILE A 93 7.19 -37.77 -12.29
C ILE A 93 8.55 -37.27 -11.77
N PHE A 94 9.31 -38.16 -11.13
CA PHE A 94 10.67 -37.88 -10.70
C PHE A 94 11.66 -38.64 -11.58
N PRO A 95 12.05 -38.08 -12.75
CA PRO A 95 12.96 -38.74 -13.66
C PRO A 95 14.35 -38.83 -13.05
N GLN A 96 14.96 -40.01 -13.13
CA GLN A 96 16.36 -40.24 -12.83
C GLN A 96 17.06 -40.73 -14.09
N PHE A 97 18.20 -40.13 -14.43
CA PHE A 97 19.01 -40.58 -15.56
C PHE A 97 20.06 -41.58 -15.09
N VAL A 98 19.90 -42.85 -15.47
CA VAL A 98 20.88 -43.91 -15.19
C VAL A 98 21.30 -44.52 -16.53
N ASP A 99 22.59 -44.47 -16.85
CA ASP A 99 23.16 -45.02 -18.10
C ASP A 99 22.46 -44.57 -19.39
N GLY A 100 21.97 -43.32 -19.42
CA GLY A 100 21.29 -42.73 -20.57
C GLY A 100 19.81 -43.13 -20.74
N VAL A 101 19.23 -43.86 -19.77
CA VAL A 101 17.81 -44.25 -19.73
C VAL A 101 17.11 -43.49 -18.61
N VAL A 102 15.91 -42.95 -18.89
CA VAL A 102 15.05 -42.33 -17.87
C VAL A 102 14.39 -43.44 -17.05
N THR A 103 14.76 -43.55 -15.78
CA THR A 103 14.17 -44.47 -14.80
C THR A 103 13.35 -43.72 -13.77
N GLY A 104 12.34 -44.36 -13.19
CA GLY A 104 11.57 -43.81 -12.07
C GLY A 104 12.35 -43.88 -10.76
N GLY A 105 11.89 -43.15 -9.74
CA GLY A 105 12.52 -43.15 -8.42
C GLY A 105 13.59 -42.09 -8.21
N GLY A 106 13.63 -41.01 -9.00
CA GLY A 106 14.54 -39.87 -8.76
C GLY A 106 14.16 -38.97 -7.59
N TRP A 107 13.32 -39.45 -6.67
CA TRP A 107 12.75 -38.64 -5.59
C TRP A 107 13.82 -38.26 -4.56
N GLU A 108 14.87 -39.06 -4.34
CA GLU A 108 15.98 -38.70 -3.45
C GLU A 108 16.74 -37.47 -3.99
N THR A 109 17.02 -37.45 -5.31
CA THR A 109 17.66 -36.29 -5.96
C THR A 109 16.74 -35.08 -5.91
N ALA A 110 15.43 -35.27 -6.06
CA ALA A 110 14.45 -34.20 -5.89
C ALA A 110 14.45 -33.67 -4.44
N VAL A 111 14.55 -34.53 -3.43
CA VAL A 111 14.67 -34.13 -2.01
C VAL A 111 15.94 -33.31 -1.77
N ASP A 112 17.10 -33.78 -2.22
CA ASP A 112 18.38 -33.07 -2.01
C ASP A 112 18.37 -31.68 -2.67
N ARG A 113 17.87 -31.61 -3.90
CA ARG A 113 17.67 -30.36 -4.64
C ARG A 113 16.70 -29.44 -3.90
N ASN A 114 15.55 -29.98 -3.46
CA ASN A 114 14.55 -29.22 -2.73
C ASN A 114 15.12 -28.69 -1.42
N LEU A 115 15.81 -29.50 -0.62
CA LEU A 115 16.41 -29.07 0.65
C LEU A 115 17.40 -27.92 0.45
N SER A 116 18.24 -28.01 -0.59
CA SER A 116 19.19 -26.94 -0.93
C SER A 116 18.46 -25.65 -1.36
N PHE A 117 17.43 -25.76 -2.21
CA PHE A 117 16.62 -24.60 -2.60
C PHE A 117 15.80 -24.02 -1.44
N ILE A 118 15.31 -24.85 -0.52
CA ILE A 118 14.60 -24.40 0.69
C ILE A 118 15.54 -23.54 1.52
N VAL A 119 16.75 -24.02 1.80
CA VAL A 119 17.73 -23.29 2.62
C VAL A 119 18.09 -21.96 1.96
N ASN A 120 18.36 -21.96 0.65
CA ASN A 120 18.70 -20.75 -0.09
C ASN A 120 17.52 -19.76 -0.14
N ARG A 121 16.30 -20.23 -0.47
CA ARG A 121 15.10 -19.38 -0.51
C ARG A 121 14.74 -18.84 0.87
N ILE A 122 14.90 -19.61 1.95
CA ILE A 122 14.69 -19.10 3.31
C ILE A 122 15.72 -18.01 3.62
N ASN A 123 16.99 -18.21 3.25
CA ASN A 123 18.01 -17.20 3.45
C ASN A 123 17.69 -15.91 2.69
N GLU A 124 17.32 -15.99 1.41
CA GLU A 124 17.01 -14.84 0.55
C GLU A 124 15.67 -14.17 0.87
N ARG A 125 14.62 -14.95 1.15
CA ARG A 125 13.24 -14.42 1.29
C ARG A 125 12.79 -14.20 2.74
N VAL A 126 13.53 -14.71 3.73
CA VAL A 126 13.11 -14.64 5.15
C VAL A 126 14.17 -14.01 6.03
N LEU A 127 15.45 -14.35 5.85
CA LEU A 127 16.51 -13.98 6.81
C LEU A 127 17.36 -12.78 6.38
N ALA A 128 17.72 -12.65 5.10
CA ALA A 128 18.81 -11.76 4.68
C ALA A 128 18.59 -10.99 3.36
N GLY A 129 17.44 -11.11 2.69
CA GLY A 129 17.18 -10.37 1.44
C GLY A 129 16.20 -9.20 1.57
N ALA A 130 15.92 -8.54 0.45
CA ALA A 130 15.11 -7.32 0.35
C ALA A 130 13.68 -7.47 0.94
N SER A 131 13.16 -8.68 0.89
CA SER A 131 11.91 -9.09 1.55
C SER A 131 11.86 -8.73 3.04
N ILE A 132 13.00 -8.72 3.76
CA ILE A 132 13.03 -8.41 5.19
C ILE A 132 12.59 -6.97 5.48
N GLU A 133 12.94 -6.01 4.61
CA GLU A 133 12.54 -4.61 4.77
C GLU A 133 11.02 -4.48 4.71
N THR A 134 10.39 -5.22 3.81
CA THR A 134 8.93 -5.22 3.60
C THR A 134 8.21 -5.92 4.76
N LEU A 135 8.77 -7.02 5.29
CA LEU A 135 8.24 -7.71 6.47
C LEU A 135 8.38 -6.86 7.75
N LEU A 136 9.45 -6.08 7.88
CA LEU A 136 9.60 -5.09 8.95
C LEU A 136 8.54 -3.98 8.86
N ALA A 137 8.21 -3.53 7.64
CA ALA A 137 7.13 -2.57 7.44
C ALA A 137 5.78 -3.16 7.89
N VAL A 138 5.49 -4.42 7.55
CA VAL A 138 4.28 -5.13 8.02
C VAL A 138 4.24 -5.16 9.56
N LEU A 139 5.33 -5.55 10.22
CA LEU A 139 5.40 -5.58 11.69
C LEU A 139 5.16 -4.18 12.30
N MET A 140 5.72 -3.12 11.72
CA MET A 140 5.53 -1.75 12.21
C MET A 140 4.09 -1.24 11.98
N PHE A 141 3.46 -1.56 10.85
CA PHE A 141 2.05 -1.23 10.61
C PHE A 141 1.10 -2.00 11.53
N VAL A 142 1.35 -3.30 11.74
CA VAL A 142 0.61 -4.12 12.70
C VAL A 142 0.72 -3.52 14.11
N LEU A 143 1.94 -3.13 14.52
CA LEU A 143 2.19 -2.49 15.81
C LEU A 143 1.41 -1.18 15.95
N MET A 144 1.45 -0.33 14.93
CA MET A 144 0.69 0.93 14.86
C MET A 144 -0.80 0.68 15.06
N GLY A 145 -1.37 -0.23 14.26
CA GLY A 145 -2.78 -0.57 14.30
C GLY A 145 -3.25 -1.09 15.64
N ILE A 146 -2.58 -2.11 16.17
CA ILE A 146 -2.94 -2.71 17.46
C ILE A 146 -2.78 -1.70 18.60
N THR A 147 -1.79 -0.80 18.52
CA THR A 147 -1.64 0.29 19.50
C THR A 147 -2.82 1.25 19.48
N LEU A 148 -3.30 1.66 18.30
CA LEU A 148 -4.46 2.54 18.17
C LEU A 148 -5.76 1.84 18.61
N GLU A 149 -5.89 0.55 18.32
CA GLU A 149 -7.04 -0.26 18.72
C GLU A 149 -7.10 -0.43 20.26
N ARG A 150 -5.98 -0.84 20.88
CA ARG A 150 -5.89 -1.10 22.34
C ARG A 150 -5.91 0.17 23.19
N SER A 151 -5.71 1.34 22.59
CA SER A 151 -5.77 2.64 23.28
C SER A 151 -7.18 3.26 23.32
N ARG A 152 -8.22 2.51 22.94
CA ARG A 152 -9.64 2.95 22.90
C ARG A 152 -9.93 4.11 21.95
N ILE A 153 -9.01 4.41 21.03
CA ILE A 153 -9.22 5.44 20.01
C ILE A 153 -10.39 5.05 19.11
N ALA A 154 -10.52 3.75 18.79
CA ALA A 154 -11.63 3.21 18.01
C ALA A 154 -13.02 3.50 18.63
N ASP A 155 -13.14 3.36 19.95
CA ASP A 155 -14.40 3.58 20.68
C ASP A 155 -14.77 5.07 20.69
N ASP A 156 -13.79 5.94 20.98
CA ASP A 156 -13.98 7.39 20.92
C ASP A 156 -14.35 7.85 19.50
N LEU A 157 -13.71 7.28 18.46
CA LEU A 157 -14.00 7.56 17.05
C LEU A 157 -15.43 7.16 16.70
N LEU A 158 -15.85 5.94 17.06
CA LEU A 158 -17.21 5.45 16.83
C LEU A 158 -18.25 6.33 17.51
N THR A 159 -18.08 6.62 18.80
CA THR A 159 -19.03 7.45 19.55
C THR A 159 -19.08 8.89 19.04
N THR A 160 -17.95 9.44 18.59
CA THR A 160 -17.89 10.80 18.04
C THR A 160 -18.50 10.86 16.64
N MET A 161 -18.24 9.89 15.78
CA MET A 161 -18.89 9.81 14.46
C MET A 161 -20.39 9.55 14.59
N ALA A 162 -20.80 8.69 15.53
CA ALA A 162 -22.20 8.47 15.86
C ALA A 162 -22.92 9.75 16.30
N ARG A 163 -22.24 10.69 17.00
CA ARG A 163 -22.81 12.01 17.32
C ARG A 163 -22.97 12.91 16.10
N VAL A 164 -22.02 12.84 15.16
CA VAL A 164 -22.01 13.68 13.95
C VAL A 164 -23.08 13.23 12.97
N PHE A 165 -23.16 11.94 12.69
CA PHE A 165 -24.08 11.39 11.70
C PHE A 165 -25.38 10.86 12.30
N GLY A 166 -25.45 10.56 13.60
CA GLY A 166 -26.60 9.97 14.29
C GLY A 166 -27.95 10.66 14.07
N PRO A 167 -28.03 12.00 13.99
CA PRO A 167 -29.29 12.69 13.69
C PRO A 167 -29.88 12.37 12.30
N LEU A 168 -29.07 11.83 11.38
CA LEU A 168 -29.51 11.42 10.06
C LEU A 168 -30.00 9.96 10.08
N PRO A 169 -31.06 9.62 9.32
CA PRO A 169 -31.45 8.22 9.10
C PRO A 169 -30.26 7.39 8.60
N GLY A 170 -29.99 6.25 9.22
CA GLY A 170 -28.82 5.42 8.88
C GLY A 170 -27.46 5.97 9.36
N GLY A 171 -27.43 7.08 10.10
CA GLY A 171 -26.22 7.77 10.54
C GLY A 171 -25.20 6.92 11.27
N LEU A 172 -25.65 6.00 12.13
CA LEU A 172 -24.77 5.09 12.85
C LEU A 172 -24.09 4.08 11.91
N ALA A 173 -24.78 3.63 10.85
CA ALA A 173 -24.18 2.73 9.85
C ALA A 173 -23.11 3.46 9.01
N VAL A 174 -23.38 4.69 8.60
CA VAL A 174 -22.37 5.53 7.90
C VAL A 174 -21.16 5.76 8.80
N SER A 175 -21.40 5.98 10.11
CA SER A 175 -20.33 6.13 11.09
C SER A 175 -19.46 4.88 11.20
N VAL A 176 -20.04 3.68 11.16
CA VAL A 176 -19.30 2.41 11.15
C VAL A 176 -18.47 2.25 9.87
N VAL A 177 -18.97 2.69 8.71
CA VAL A 177 -18.20 2.68 7.45
C VAL A 177 -17.01 3.65 7.53
N VAL A 178 -17.25 4.88 7.98
CA VAL A 178 -16.20 5.91 8.09
C VAL A 178 -15.13 5.50 9.10
N VAL A 179 -15.53 5.09 10.31
CA VAL A 179 -14.57 4.68 11.34
C VAL A 179 -13.86 3.40 10.96
N GLY A 180 -14.56 2.45 10.33
CA GLY A 180 -13.92 1.25 9.83
C GLY A 180 -12.94 1.54 8.70
N ALA A 181 -13.18 2.53 7.82
CA ALA A 181 -12.20 2.98 6.83
C ALA A 181 -10.94 3.61 7.47
N PHE A 182 -11.11 4.41 8.53
CA PHE A 182 -9.97 4.95 9.29
C PHE A 182 -9.17 3.88 10.02
N LEU A 183 -9.87 2.95 10.68
CA LEU A 183 -9.22 1.85 11.40
C LEU A 183 -8.57 0.85 10.44
N ALA A 184 -9.23 0.56 9.32
CA ALA A 184 -8.72 -0.24 8.21
C ALA A 184 -7.34 0.25 7.76
N ALA A 185 -7.22 1.56 7.49
CA ALA A 185 -5.95 2.20 7.10
C ALA A 185 -4.87 2.02 8.17
N SER A 186 -5.25 1.88 9.44
CA SER A 186 -4.27 1.79 10.53
C SER A 186 -3.89 0.36 10.93
N THR A 187 -4.81 -0.60 10.83
CA THR A 187 -4.61 -1.97 11.32
C THR A 187 -4.20 -2.94 10.23
N GLY A 188 -4.76 -2.82 9.03
CA GLY A 188 -4.53 -3.77 7.94
C GLY A 188 -4.94 -5.22 8.24
N ILE A 189 -5.57 -5.50 9.39
CA ILE A 189 -5.97 -6.84 9.84
C ILE A 189 -7.50 -6.91 9.85
N VAL A 190 -8.05 -7.56 8.84
CA VAL A 190 -9.51 -7.66 8.66
C VAL A 190 -10.18 -8.34 9.85
N GLY A 191 -9.66 -9.48 10.31
CA GLY A 191 -10.31 -10.25 11.37
C GLY A 191 -10.41 -9.49 12.69
N ALA A 192 -9.32 -8.86 13.12
CA ALA A 192 -9.30 -8.04 14.32
C ALA A 192 -10.28 -6.86 14.22
N THR A 193 -10.28 -6.15 13.08
CA THR A 193 -11.20 -5.02 12.87
C THR A 193 -12.66 -5.45 12.89
N VAL A 194 -13.02 -6.55 12.24
CA VAL A 194 -14.40 -7.07 12.23
C VAL A 194 -14.83 -7.51 13.63
N VAL A 195 -13.95 -8.19 14.38
CA VAL A 195 -14.20 -8.60 15.78
C VAL A 195 -14.42 -7.38 16.67
N THR A 196 -13.53 -6.39 16.59
CA THR A 196 -13.56 -5.20 17.42
C THR A 196 -14.75 -4.30 17.09
N MET A 197 -15.02 -4.06 15.80
CA MET A 197 -16.24 -3.37 15.38
C MET A 197 -17.49 -4.17 15.74
N GLY A 198 -17.47 -5.50 15.66
CA GLY A 198 -18.56 -6.37 16.07
C GLY A 198 -18.87 -6.24 17.56
N LEU A 199 -17.85 -6.26 18.43
CA LEU A 199 -18.03 -6.11 19.89
C LEU A 199 -18.50 -4.71 20.30
N LEU A 200 -18.03 -3.67 19.61
CA LEU A 200 -18.33 -2.27 19.97
C LEU A 200 -19.60 -1.74 19.32
N SER A 201 -19.74 -1.93 18.01
CA SER A 201 -20.80 -1.28 17.22
C SER A 201 -22.07 -2.13 17.14
N LEU A 202 -22.00 -3.46 16.99
CA LEU A 202 -23.20 -4.29 16.80
C LEU A 202 -24.20 -4.17 17.96
N PRO A 203 -23.81 -4.28 19.25
CA PRO A 203 -24.76 -4.12 20.35
C PRO A 203 -25.37 -2.70 20.40
N THR A 204 -24.62 -1.70 19.94
CA THR A 204 -25.08 -0.31 19.88
C THR A 204 -26.09 -0.11 18.75
N MET A 205 -25.87 -0.71 17.56
CA MET A 205 -26.83 -0.67 16.45
C MET A 205 -28.15 -1.37 16.83
N LEU A 206 -28.06 -2.55 17.45
CA LEU A 206 -29.24 -3.33 17.84
C LEU A 206 -30.07 -2.62 18.91
N ARG A 207 -29.44 -2.01 19.92
CA ARG A 207 -30.12 -1.19 20.92
C ARG A 207 -30.79 0.05 20.31
N ALA A 208 -30.20 0.60 19.25
CA ALA A 208 -30.78 1.69 18.47
C ALA A 208 -31.93 1.24 17.53
N GLY A 209 -32.28 -0.05 17.49
CA GLY A 209 -33.37 -0.56 16.66
C GLY A 209 -33.00 -0.79 15.19
N TYR A 210 -31.71 -0.91 14.87
CA TYR A 210 -31.29 -1.25 13.50
C TYR A 210 -31.65 -2.69 13.14
N HIS A 211 -32.06 -2.88 11.89
CA HIS A 211 -32.33 -4.20 11.33
C HIS A 211 -31.06 -5.08 11.35
N PRO A 212 -31.06 -6.26 12.00
CA PRO A 212 -29.84 -7.03 12.24
C PRO A 212 -29.01 -7.34 10.98
N PRO A 213 -29.61 -7.76 9.85
CA PRO A 213 -28.88 -7.93 8.59
C PRO A 213 -28.10 -6.69 8.12
N LEU A 214 -28.69 -5.49 8.25
CA LEU A 214 -28.00 -4.26 7.84
C LEU A 214 -26.80 -4.00 8.75
N ALA A 215 -26.99 -4.11 10.06
CA ALA A 215 -25.93 -3.90 11.04
C ALA A 215 -24.76 -4.87 10.82
N THR A 216 -25.06 -6.16 10.66
CA THR A 216 -24.02 -7.17 10.43
C THR A 216 -23.32 -7.01 9.09
N GLY A 217 -24.06 -6.65 8.03
CA GLY A 217 -23.51 -6.43 6.70
C GLY A 217 -22.53 -5.26 6.66
N VAL A 218 -22.93 -4.12 7.24
CA VAL A 218 -22.09 -2.91 7.32
C VAL A 218 -20.81 -3.17 8.10
N ILE A 219 -20.90 -3.86 9.25
CA ILE A 219 -19.74 -4.17 10.09
C ILE A 219 -18.76 -5.10 9.37
N ALA A 220 -19.28 -6.19 8.77
CA ALA A 220 -18.46 -7.13 8.03
C ALA A 220 -17.76 -6.44 6.85
N ALA A 221 -18.52 -5.71 6.02
CA ALA A 221 -17.98 -5.01 4.86
C ALA A 221 -16.94 -3.96 5.23
N SER A 222 -17.25 -3.12 6.22
CA SER A 222 -16.35 -2.07 6.70
C SER A 222 -15.02 -2.62 7.21
N GLY A 223 -15.04 -3.75 7.94
CA GLY A 223 -13.81 -4.37 8.43
C GLY A 223 -12.90 -4.93 7.34
N THR A 224 -13.42 -5.25 6.15
CA THR A 224 -12.59 -5.72 5.02
C THR A 224 -11.89 -4.60 4.25
N LEU A 225 -12.28 -3.34 4.45
CA LEU A 225 -11.63 -2.20 3.81
C LEU A 225 -10.13 -2.10 4.14
N GLY A 226 -9.68 -2.73 5.23
CA GLY A 226 -8.26 -2.79 5.62
C GLY A 226 -7.37 -3.54 4.64
N GLN A 227 -7.93 -4.29 3.69
CA GLN A 227 -7.16 -4.91 2.63
C GLN A 227 -6.76 -3.94 1.52
N ILE A 228 -7.57 -2.90 1.26
CA ILE A 228 -7.37 -2.00 0.12
C ILE A 228 -6.97 -0.58 0.51
N ILE A 229 -7.42 -0.08 1.67
CA ILE A 229 -7.13 1.30 2.09
C ILE A 229 -5.70 1.38 2.66
N PRO A 230 -4.78 2.15 2.05
CA PRO A 230 -3.41 2.26 2.54
C PRO A 230 -3.31 2.98 3.91
N PRO A 231 -2.29 2.66 4.74
CA PRO A 231 -1.32 1.57 4.59
C PRO A 231 -1.93 0.19 4.91
N SER A 232 -1.96 -0.71 3.92
CA SER A 232 -2.57 -2.04 4.04
C SER A 232 -1.53 -3.14 3.88
N ILE A 233 -1.57 -4.14 4.76
CA ILE A 233 -0.65 -5.30 4.73
C ILE A 233 -0.74 -6.04 3.39
N VAL A 234 -1.96 -6.21 2.86
CA VAL A 234 -2.21 -6.88 1.57
C VAL A 234 -1.44 -6.19 0.43
N ILE A 235 -1.56 -4.87 0.29
CA ILE A 235 -0.85 -4.13 -0.77
C ILE A 235 0.66 -4.08 -0.54
N VAL A 236 1.15 -4.05 0.70
CA VAL A 236 2.60 -4.16 0.97
C VAL A 236 3.17 -5.48 0.44
N LEU A 237 2.48 -6.58 0.76
CA LEU A 237 2.92 -7.92 0.37
C LEU A 237 2.75 -8.17 -1.13
N LEU A 238 1.59 -7.80 -1.69
CA LEU A 238 1.35 -7.85 -3.13
C LEU A 238 2.35 -6.98 -3.88
N GLY A 239 2.65 -5.77 -3.40
CA GLY A 239 3.54 -4.88 -4.14
C GLY A 239 4.98 -5.32 -4.18
N THR A 240 5.45 -5.99 -3.13
CA THR A 240 6.77 -6.62 -3.13
C THR A 240 6.83 -7.76 -4.14
N LEU A 241 5.87 -8.69 -4.07
CA LEU A 241 5.87 -9.86 -4.95
C LEU A 241 5.52 -9.52 -6.40
N ALA A 242 4.56 -8.64 -6.63
CA ALA A 242 4.17 -8.20 -7.97
C ALA A 242 5.31 -7.42 -8.64
N GLY A 243 6.03 -6.57 -7.90
CA GLY A 243 7.20 -5.86 -8.41
C GLY A 243 8.30 -6.83 -8.86
N ASP A 244 8.63 -7.81 -8.02
CA ASP A 244 9.62 -8.85 -8.38
C ASP A 244 9.17 -9.67 -9.59
N LEU A 245 7.93 -10.19 -9.56
CA LEU A 245 7.39 -11.03 -10.63
C LEU A 245 7.28 -10.27 -11.95
N TYR A 246 6.82 -9.02 -11.92
CA TYR A 246 6.74 -8.16 -13.10
C TYR A 246 8.11 -7.90 -13.71
N SER A 247 9.09 -7.48 -12.89
CA SER A 247 10.46 -7.26 -13.37
C SER A 247 11.03 -8.53 -14.01
N THR A 248 10.94 -9.67 -13.33
CA THR A 248 11.47 -10.93 -13.87
C THR A 248 10.76 -11.41 -15.14
N ALA A 249 9.42 -11.28 -15.20
CA ALA A 249 8.64 -11.74 -16.34
C ALA A 249 8.84 -10.85 -17.58
N GLN A 250 9.01 -9.54 -17.38
CA GLN A 250 9.33 -8.62 -18.49
C GLN A 250 10.77 -8.79 -18.97
N GLU A 251 11.72 -9.11 -18.07
CA GLU A 251 13.10 -9.42 -18.45
C GLU A 251 13.14 -10.70 -19.31
N GLU A 252 12.42 -11.75 -18.90
CA GLU A 252 12.26 -12.97 -19.69
C GLU A 252 11.63 -12.63 -21.04
N ARG A 253 10.51 -11.89 -21.07
CA ARG A 253 9.85 -11.48 -22.32
C ARG A 253 10.77 -10.71 -23.26
N ALA A 254 11.58 -9.79 -22.75
CA ALA A 254 12.54 -9.04 -23.56
C ALA A 254 13.59 -9.96 -24.20
N GLN A 255 14.12 -10.92 -23.44
CA GLN A 255 15.04 -11.93 -23.95
C GLN A 255 14.39 -12.85 -24.98
N LEU A 256 13.11 -13.20 -24.79
CA LEU A 256 12.35 -13.98 -25.76
C LEU A 256 12.28 -13.23 -27.10
N VAL A 257 12.03 -11.92 -27.11
CA VAL A 257 11.90 -11.16 -28.36
C VAL A 257 13.23 -10.65 -28.96
N GLY A 258 14.36 -11.18 -28.48
CA GLY A 258 15.70 -10.89 -28.99
C GLY A 258 16.36 -9.62 -28.44
N CYS A 259 15.75 -8.98 -27.44
CA CYS A 259 16.29 -7.81 -26.75
C CYS A 259 17.16 -8.20 -25.54
N SER A 260 18.09 -7.33 -25.14
CA SER A 260 19.03 -7.62 -24.04
C SER A 260 18.41 -7.57 -22.65
N ASP A 261 17.47 -6.64 -22.43
CA ASP A 261 16.89 -6.30 -21.13
C ASP A 261 15.51 -5.67 -21.30
N ALA A 262 14.69 -5.68 -20.26
CA ALA A 262 13.33 -5.15 -20.30
C ALA A 262 13.28 -3.64 -20.55
N LEU A 263 14.26 -2.87 -20.03
CA LEU A 263 14.33 -1.43 -20.25
C LEU A 263 14.51 -1.08 -21.73
N THR A 264 15.31 -1.85 -22.46
CA THR A 264 15.52 -1.70 -23.90
C THR A 264 14.24 -1.98 -24.67
N TYR A 265 13.51 -3.03 -24.30
CA TYR A 265 12.29 -3.43 -25.00
C TYR A 265 11.10 -2.49 -24.70
N LEU A 266 10.88 -2.15 -23.42
CA LEU A 266 9.73 -1.35 -22.98
C LEU A 266 9.97 0.16 -23.07
N GLY A 267 11.22 0.62 -23.10
CA GLY A 267 11.58 2.05 -23.04
C GLY A 267 11.48 2.66 -21.64
N GLU A 268 10.87 1.95 -20.68
CA GLU A 268 10.77 2.35 -19.27
C GLU A 268 11.22 1.22 -18.33
N PRO A 269 11.70 1.54 -17.11
CA PRO A 269 12.11 0.53 -16.16
C PRO A 269 10.92 -0.37 -15.76
N ALA A 270 11.08 -1.68 -15.89
CA ALA A 270 10.07 -2.68 -15.52
C ALA A 270 9.96 -2.87 -13.99
N VAL A 271 9.70 -1.78 -13.25
CA VAL A 271 9.67 -1.78 -11.79
C VAL A 271 8.35 -1.25 -11.26
N VAL A 272 7.79 -1.95 -10.28
CA VAL A 272 6.60 -1.51 -9.54
C VAL A 272 6.94 -1.45 -8.08
N SER A 273 6.88 -0.26 -7.50
CA SER A 273 7.15 -0.06 -6.08
C SER A 273 5.88 -0.20 -5.24
N VAL A 274 6.04 -0.58 -3.97
CA VAL A 274 4.95 -0.58 -2.98
C VAL A 274 4.31 0.81 -2.84
N GLY A 275 5.10 1.89 -2.93
CA GLY A 275 4.60 3.26 -2.87
C GLY A 275 3.68 3.61 -4.03
N THR A 276 4.04 3.20 -5.25
CA THR A 276 3.20 3.36 -6.44
C THR A 276 1.88 2.59 -6.30
N LEU A 277 1.92 1.40 -5.70
CA LEU A 277 0.70 0.62 -5.44
C LEU A 277 -0.16 1.21 -4.32
N PHE A 278 0.43 1.88 -3.32
CA PHE A 278 -0.33 2.66 -2.35
C PHE A 278 -1.04 3.84 -3.02
N GLN A 279 -0.38 4.55 -3.93
CA GLN A 279 -1.01 5.60 -4.73
C GLN A 279 -2.19 5.02 -5.55
N ALA A 280 -1.96 3.88 -6.19
CA ALA A 280 -2.94 3.19 -7.03
C ALA A 280 -4.16 2.68 -6.24
N ALA A 281 -3.96 2.19 -5.01
CA ALA A 281 -5.02 1.65 -4.16
C ALA A 281 -5.89 2.72 -3.48
N LEU A 282 -5.38 3.94 -3.32
CA LEU A 282 -6.04 5.00 -2.55
C LEU A 282 -7.43 5.34 -3.08
N LEU A 283 -7.55 5.62 -4.38
CA LEU A 283 -8.82 6.02 -4.99
C LEU A 283 -9.85 4.87 -5.03
N PRO A 284 -9.49 3.64 -5.45
CA PRO A 284 -10.36 2.46 -5.33
C PRO A 284 -10.85 2.19 -3.89
N GLY A 285 -9.96 2.31 -2.90
CA GLY A 285 -10.32 2.12 -1.50
C GLY A 285 -11.34 3.15 -0.99
N ILE A 286 -11.12 4.43 -1.30
CA ILE A 286 -12.07 5.51 -0.98
C ILE A 286 -13.39 5.31 -1.73
N LEU A 287 -13.34 4.94 -3.01
CA LEU A 287 -14.51 4.66 -3.83
C LEU A 287 -15.40 3.58 -3.17
N LEU A 288 -14.81 2.46 -2.76
CA LEU A 288 -15.55 1.38 -2.09
C LEU A 288 -16.16 1.84 -0.75
N ALA A 289 -15.40 2.57 0.06
CA ALA A 289 -15.91 3.12 1.32
C ALA A 289 -17.10 4.08 1.09
N VAL A 290 -17.02 4.93 0.07
CA VAL A 290 -18.11 5.83 -0.33
C VAL A 290 -19.32 5.04 -0.81
N LEU A 291 -19.15 4.04 -1.67
CA LEU A 291 -20.24 3.20 -2.15
C LEU A 291 -20.94 2.46 -1.01
N TYR A 292 -20.20 1.94 -0.02
CA TYR A 292 -20.78 1.32 1.19
C TYR A 292 -21.59 2.32 2.01
N GLY A 293 -21.05 3.53 2.23
CA GLY A 293 -21.75 4.60 2.94
C GLY A 293 -23.02 5.06 2.22
N LEU A 294 -22.94 5.26 0.90
CA LEU A 294 -24.07 5.64 0.05
C LEU A 294 -25.16 4.57 0.06
N TYR A 295 -24.80 3.29 0.01
CA TYR A 295 -25.76 2.20 0.12
C TYR A 295 -26.43 2.18 1.51
N ALA A 296 -25.65 2.28 2.59
CA ALA A 296 -26.20 2.28 3.94
C ALA A 296 -27.15 3.47 4.18
N PHE A 297 -26.78 4.65 3.68
CA PHE A 297 -27.60 5.86 3.74
C PHE A 297 -28.85 5.76 2.85
N GLY A 298 -28.70 5.33 1.60
CA GLY A 298 -29.80 5.14 0.65
C GLY A 298 -30.82 4.10 1.15
N PHE A 299 -30.36 2.98 1.69
CA PHE A 299 -31.21 1.97 2.31
C PHE A 299 -32.01 2.55 3.49
N ALA A 300 -31.39 3.40 4.32
CA ALA A 300 -32.05 4.04 5.45
C ALA A 300 -33.07 5.11 5.03
N MET A 301 -32.80 5.87 3.95
CA MET A 301 -33.78 6.82 3.40
C MET A 301 -35.03 6.12 2.84
N VAL A 302 -34.84 4.97 2.19
CA VAL A 302 -35.97 4.18 1.65
C VAL A 302 -36.70 3.40 2.75
N ASN A 303 -35.98 2.96 3.79
CA ASN A 303 -36.55 2.21 4.92
C ASN A 303 -36.20 2.84 6.29
N PRO A 304 -36.78 4.01 6.66
CA PRO A 304 -36.45 4.70 7.91
C PRO A 304 -36.72 3.87 9.17
N SER A 305 -37.70 2.97 9.13
CA SER A 305 -38.03 2.07 10.25
C SER A 305 -36.98 0.99 10.53
N LYS A 306 -36.14 0.66 9.54
CA LYS A 306 -35.10 -0.37 9.66
C LYS A 306 -33.74 0.19 10.05
N ALA A 307 -33.57 1.52 10.02
CA ALA A 307 -32.34 2.22 10.35
C ALA A 307 -32.67 3.62 10.90
N PRO A 308 -33.29 3.70 12.09
CA PRO A 308 -33.78 4.96 12.65
C PRO A 308 -32.64 5.91 13.01
N ALA A 309 -32.93 7.21 13.02
CA ALA A 309 -32.01 8.21 13.51
C ALA A 309 -31.84 8.08 15.03
N VAL A 310 -30.60 8.21 15.51
CA VAL A 310 -30.26 8.11 16.93
C VAL A 310 -29.92 9.50 17.44
N GLN A 311 -30.70 10.00 18.40
CA GLN A 311 -30.30 11.17 19.15
C GLN A 311 -29.27 10.75 20.19
N VAL A 312 -28.01 11.06 19.91
CA VAL A 312 -26.95 10.96 20.91
C VAL A 312 -26.89 12.30 21.63
N ASP A 313 -27.00 12.30 22.96
CA ASP A 313 -27.07 13.52 23.77
C ASP A 313 -26.03 14.56 23.34
N GLY A 314 -26.51 15.79 23.10
CA GLY A 314 -25.75 16.88 22.50
C GLY A 314 -24.54 17.28 23.34
N GLY A 315 -23.37 17.38 22.69
CA GLY A 315 -22.13 17.82 23.33
C GLY A 315 -22.21 19.25 23.86
N LYS A 316 -21.40 19.54 24.89
CA LYS A 316 -21.22 20.86 25.54
C LYS A 316 -20.44 21.85 24.65
N GLY A 317 -20.83 22.02 23.38
CA GLY A 317 -20.19 22.92 22.42
C GLY A 317 -20.93 24.24 22.26
N ASP A 318 -20.23 25.29 21.82
CA ASP A 318 -20.86 26.54 21.39
C ASP A 318 -21.80 26.29 20.20
N VAL A 319 -22.93 27.00 20.16
CA VAL A 319 -23.90 26.89 19.06
C VAL A 319 -23.33 27.59 17.83
N VAL A 320 -22.92 26.81 16.82
CA VAL A 320 -22.43 27.33 15.53
C VAL A 320 -23.62 27.50 14.58
N THR A 321 -23.83 28.70 14.07
CA THR A 321 -24.89 28.95 13.07
C THR A 321 -24.50 28.40 11.69
N ARG A 322 -25.49 28.10 10.84
CA ARG A 322 -25.25 27.56 9.48
C ARG A 322 -24.35 28.49 8.64
N ASN A 323 -24.51 29.80 8.77
CA ASN A 323 -23.69 30.77 8.04
C ASN A 323 -22.26 30.81 8.56
N GLU A 324 -22.05 30.72 9.88
CA GLU A 324 -20.71 30.64 10.45
C GLU A 324 -20.00 29.34 10.05
N ALA A 325 -20.72 28.22 10.06
CA ALA A 325 -20.19 26.94 9.62
C ALA A 325 -19.78 26.98 8.14
N LEU A 326 -20.65 27.51 7.27
CA LEU A 326 -20.34 27.66 5.84
C LEU A 326 -19.17 28.60 5.61
N THR A 327 -19.09 29.71 6.35
CA THR A 327 -18.01 30.70 6.18
C THR A 327 -16.67 30.12 6.61
N TRP A 328 -16.57 29.55 7.82
CA TRP A 328 -15.28 29.18 8.41
C TRP A 328 -14.80 27.77 8.08
N PHE A 329 -15.70 26.81 7.80
CA PHE A 329 -15.29 25.45 7.43
C PHE A 329 -15.21 25.21 5.92
N VAL A 330 -15.88 26.04 5.10
CA VAL A 330 -15.90 25.86 3.63
C VAL A 330 -15.39 27.11 2.91
N GLY A 331 -16.00 28.27 3.15
CA GLY A 331 -15.70 29.51 2.43
C GLY A 331 -14.27 29.98 2.59
N VAL A 332 -13.80 30.16 3.83
CA VAL A 332 -12.44 30.61 4.15
C VAL A 332 -11.39 29.58 3.71
N PRO A 333 -11.51 28.27 4.05
CA PRO A 333 -10.58 27.26 3.53
C PRO A 333 -10.52 27.22 2.01
N GLY A 334 -11.68 27.22 1.34
CA GLY A 334 -11.75 27.22 -0.13
C GLY A 334 -11.12 28.47 -0.75
N ALA A 335 -11.34 29.65 -0.16
CA ALA A 335 -10.73 30.88 -0.61
C ALA A 335 -9.20 30.89 -0.40
N LEU A 336 -8.71 30.40 0.74
CA LEU A 336 -7.26 30.32 1.02
C LEU A 336 -6.55 29.34 0.07
N ILE A 337 -7.13 28.15 -0.14
CA ILE A 337 -6.58 27.15 -1.07
C ILE A 337 -6.64 27.69 -2.52
N GLY A 338 -7.79 28.26 -2.92
CA GLY A 338 -7.95 28.87 -4.24
C GLY A 338 -6.97 30.00 -4.50
N ALA A 339 -6.74 30.87 -3.50
CA ALA A 339 -5.76 31.95 -3.61
C ALA A 339 -4.33 31.42 -3.79
N LEU A 340 -3.95 30.36 -3.07
CA LEU A 340 -2.63 29.73 -3.24
C LEU A 340 -2.48 29.09 -4.61
N LEU A 341 -3.51 28.39 -5.11
CA LEU A 341 -3.49 27.77 -6.44
C LEU A 341 -3.37 28.82 -7.55
N VAL A 342 -4.14 29.90 -7.46
CA VAL A 342 -4.05 31.02 -8.41
C VAL A 342 -2.68 31.68 -8.34
N ALA A 343 -2.15 31.92 -7.13
CA ALA A 343 -0.80 32.47 -6.97
C ALA A 343 0.29 31.55 -7.55
N GLY A 344 0.12 30.23 -7.46
CA GLY A 344 0.99 29.25 -8.12
C GLY A 344 0.91 29.32 -9.65
N GLN A 345 -0.30 29.40 -10.21
CA GLN A 345 -0.48 29.53 -11.67
C GLN A 345 0.03 30.86 -12.23
N LEU A 346 -0.04 31.94 -11.44
CA LEU A 346 0.51 33.25 -11.80
C LEU A 346 2.05 33.33 -11.62
N GLY A 347 2.71 32.25 -11.19
CA GLY A 347 4.15 32.22 -10.94
C GLY A 347 4.61 33.04 -9.73
N LEU A 348 3.69 33.49 -8.87
CA LEU A 348 4.01 34.22 -7.64
C LEU A 348 4.53 33.28 -6.54
N VAL A 349 4.06 32.04 -6.52
CA VAL A 349 4.46 31.01 -5.56
C VAL A 349 5.12 29.84 -6.31
N GLY A 350 6.32 29.44 -5.89
CA GLY A 350 6.97 28.27 -6.44
C GLY A 350 8.31 27.94 -5.77
N SER A 351 9.10 27.08 -6.40
CA SER A 351 10.40 26.70 -5.84
C SER A 351 11.38 27.87 -5.97
N GLN A 352 12.00 28.25 -4.85
CA GLN A 352 13.13 29.19 -4.82
C GLN A 352 14.47 28.46 -4.68
N ASP A 353 14.50 27.18 -5.02
CA ASP A 353 15.76 26.43 -5.02
C ASP A 353 16.65 26.90 -6.18
N VAL A 354 17.84 27.38 -5.81
CA VAL A 354 18.87 27.85 -6.73
C VAL A 354 20.04 26.87 -6.81
N SER A 355 19.88 25.67 -6.25
CA SER A 355 20.88 24.61 -6.39
C SER A 355 21.05 24.24 -7.87
N VAL A 356 22.30 24.14 -8.30
CA VAL A 356 22.69 23.70 -9.65
C VAL A 356 23.60 22.50 -9.44
N SER A 357 23.32 21.40 -10.14
CA SER A 357 24.17 20.22 -10.12
C SER A 357 25.58 20.58 -10.58
N SER A 358 26.60 19.92 -10.02
CA SER A 358 27.99 20.10 -10.44
C SER A 358 28.27 19.51 -11.83
N PHE A 359 27.32 18.77 -12.36
CA PHE A 359 27.31 18.18 -13.69
C PHE A 359 26.17 18.80 -14.48
N SER A 360 26.38 19.00 -15.77
CA SER A 360 25.28 19.35 -16.66
C SER A 360 24.26 18.23 -16.62
N ASP A 361 23.00 18.53 -16.89
CA ASP A 361 22.04 17.48 -17.19
C ASP A 361 22.63 16.62 -18.32
N ALA A 362 22.59 15.29 -18.15
CA ALA A 362 22.93 14.41 -19.25
C ALA A 362 22.03 14.77 -20.43
N GLY A 363 22.59 14.80 -21.64
CA GLY A 363 21.80 15.02 -22.85
C GLY A 363 20.61 14.07 -22.88
N GLN A 364 19.47 14.54 -23.38
CA GLN A 364 18.31 13.67 -23.55
C GLN A 364 18.73 12.48 -24.39
N THR A 365 18.58 11.28 -23.84
CA THR A 365 18.69 10.05 -24.61
C THR A 365 17.47 9.96 -25.52
N ALA A 366 17.63 9.30 -26.68
CA ALA A 366 16.48 8.98 -27.51
C ALA A 366 15.41 8.27 -26.68
N SER A 367 14.15 8.54 -26.99
CA SER A 367 12.97 7.95 -26.35
C SER A 367 12.99 6.42 -26.34
N LEU A 368 13.64 5.80 -27.33
CA LEU A 368 13.92 4.37 -27.41
C LEU A 368 15.41 4.14 -27.72
N ARG A 369 15.96 3.03 -27.24
CA ARG A 369 17.31 2.59 -27.64
C ARG A 369 17.28 2.09 -29.09
N THR A 370 18.02 2.77 -29.97
CA THR A 370 18.06 2.45 -31.41
C THR A 370 19.22 1.53 -31.80
N THR A 371 20.27 1.43 -30.96
CA THR A 371 21.40 0.51 -31.15
C THR A 371 21.07 -0.88 -30.60
N VAL A 372 20.22 -1.62 -31.31
CA VAL A 372 19.80 -2.98 -30.94
C VAL A 372 19.97 -3.95 -32.11
N GLY A 373 19.98 -5.24 -31.84
CA GLY A 373 20.02 -6.26 -32.88
C GLY A 373 18.78 -6.21 -33.79
N PRO A 374 18.86 -6.73 -35.03
CA PRO A 374 17.78 -6.64 -36.02
C PRO A 374 16.48 -7.32 -35.56
N GLU A 375 16.58 -8.37 -34.74
CA GLU A 375 15.42 -9.06 -34.15
C GLU A 375 14.73 -8.18 -33.09
N CYS A 376 15.49 -7.62 -32.15
CA CYS A 376 14.96 -6.68 -31.15
C CYS A 376 14.36 -5.43 -31.80
N GLN A 377 14.97 -4.91 -32.87
CA GLN A 377 14.43 -3.78 -33.63
C GLN A 377 13.02 -4.09 -34.16
N ALA A 378 12.83 -5.26 -34.81
CA ALA A 378 11.52 -5.65 -35.33
C ALA A 378 10.48 -5.75 -34.19
N SER A 379 10.87 -6.36 -33.07
CA SER A 379 10.01 -6.50 -31.89
C SER A 379 9.66 -5.16 -31.23
N MET A 380 10.58 -4.20 -31.20
CA MET A 380 10.34 -2.86 -30.68
C MET A 380 9.43 -2.04 -31.59
N ILE A 381 9.60 -2.15 -32.91
CA ILE A 381 8.71 -1.53 -33.90
C ILE A 381 7.29 -2.10 -33.77
N GLU A 382 7.16 -3.40 -33.55
CA GLU A 382 5.86 -4.05 -33.32
C GLU A 382 5.17 -3.53 -32.05
N LEU A 383 5.94 -3.32 -30.97
CA LEU A 383 5.40 -2.85 -29.68
C LEU A 383 5.03 -1.36 -29.67
N HIS A 384 5.94 -0.50 -30.13
CA HIS A 384 5.80 0.98 -30.01
C HIS A 384 5.26 1.64 -31.28
N GLY A 385 5.26 0.92 -32.40
CA GLY A 385 4.88 1.43 -33.71
C GLY A 385 6.06 2.06 -34.46
N GLN A 386 5.95 2.06 -35.80
CA GLN A 386 6.98 2.60 -36.69
C GLN A 386 7.23 4.08 -36.45
N ASP A 387 6.18 4.87 -36.18
CA ASP A 387 6.31 6.32 -35.97
C ASP A 387 7.17 6.66 -34.74
N ALA A 388 7.01 5.89 -33.65
CA ALA A 388 7.78 6.07 -32.43
C ALA A 388 9.24 5.64 -32.62
N TRP A 389 9.47 4.56 -33.37
CA TRP A 389 10.81 4.12 -33.73
C TRP A 389 11.53 5.15 -34.62
N ASP A 390 10.87 5.66 -35.66
CA ASP A 390 11.43 6.65 -36.57
C ASP A 390 11.71 7.98 -35.84
N ALA A 391 10.85 8.35 -34.89
CA ALA A 391 11.09 9.49 -34.00
C ALA A 391 12.34 9.26 -33.13
N ALA A 392 12.48 8.09 -32.49
CA ALA A 392 13.66 7.75 -31.69
C ALA A 392 14.94 7.69 -32.54
N VAL A 393 14.87 7.24 -33.81
CA VAL A 393 16.00 7.26 -34.75
C VAL A 393 16.35 8.69 -35.17
N ALA A 394 15.36 9.55 -35.39
CA ALA A 394 15.60 10.96 -35.68
C ALA A 394 16.19 11.70 -34.46
N GLU A 395 15.70 11.39 -33.25
CA GLU A 395 16.27 11.87 -31.99
C GLU A 395 17.72 11.40 -31.84
N GLN A 396 17.99 10.11 -32.03
CA GLN A 396 19.35 9.58 -31.96
C GLN A 396 20.25 10.18 -33.03
N ALA A 397 19.77 10.37 -34.26
CA ALA A 397 20.53 11.01 -35.33
C ALA A 397 20.81 12.49 -35.03
N ALA A 398 19.87 13.20 -34.41
CA ALA A 398 20.08 14.58 -33.95
C ALA A 398 21.09 14.63 -32.80
N ILE A 399 21.02 13.68 -31.87
CA ILE A 399 21.97 13.50 -30.77
C ILE A 399 23.37 13.20 -31.32
N ASP A 400 23.50 12.26 -32.25
CA ASP A 400 24.77 11.88 -32.89
C ASP A 400 25.34 13.01 -33.74
N ALA A 401 24.49 13.75 -34.46
CA ALA A 401 24.90 14.94 -35.21
C ALA A 401 25.36 16.09 -34.30
N ALA A 402 24.86 16.13 -33.07
CA ALA A 402 25.34 17.03 -32.02
C ALA A 402 26.61 16.52 -31.30
N GLY A 403 27.13 15.34 -31.66
CA GLY A 403 28.33 14.74 -31.08
C GLY A 403 28.09 13.57 -30.12
N GLY A 404 26.88 13.00 -30.08
CA GLY A 404 26.45 11.95 -29.17
C GLY A 404 25.61 12.49 -28.01
N VAL A 405 25.13 11.59 -27.13
CA VAL A 405 24.47 12.02 -25.89
C VAL A 405 25.49 12.88 -25.15
N ALA A 406 25.17 14.16 -24.92
CA ALA A 406 26.03 15.04 -24.16
C ALA A 406 26.29 14.37 -22.81
N GLU A 407 27.48 13.80 -22.66
CA GLU A 407 27.87 13.20 -21.38
C GLU A 407 27.75 14.31 -20.35
N ALA A 408 27.17 13.97 -19.20
CA ALA A 408 27.08 14.90 -18.09
C ALA A 408 28.51 15.33 -17.73
N HIS A 409 28.93 16.47 -18.24
CA HIS A 409 30.27 16.99 -18.01
C HIS A 409 30.22 17.81 -16.74
N ARG A 410 31.33 17.84 -16.03
CA ARG A 410 31.44 18.72 -14.89
C ARG A 410 31.38 20.15 -15.40
N MET A 411 30.31 20.87 -15.02
CA MET A 411 30.12 22.25 -15.46
C MET A 411 31.29 23.10 -14.96
N SER A 412 31.78 23.98 -15.83
CA SER A 412 32.75 24.99 -15.46
C SER A 412 32.14 25.96 -14.43
N GLU A 413 32.98 26.64 -13.64
CA GLU A 413 32.49 27.59 -12.64
C GLU A 413 31.62 28.70 -13.26
N ASP A 414 31.92 29.10 -14.49
CA ASP A 414 31.17 30.11 -15.25
C ASP A 414 29.79 29.59 -15.70
N GLU A 415 29.68 28.34 -16.13
CA GLU A 415 28.40 27.71 -16.50
C GLU A 415 27.48 27.53 -15.28
N ILE A 416 28.05 27.12 -14.14
CA ILE A 416 27.31 27.01 -12.88
C ILE A 416 26.82 28.39 -12.45
N ALA A 417 27.66 29.43 -12.59
CA ALA A 417 27.29 30.80 -12.27
C ALA A 417 26.17 31.32 -13.19
N ALA A 418 26.22 31.02 -14.49
CA ALA A 418 25.19 31.40 -15.46
C ALA A 418 23.85 30.69 -15.19
N ALA A 419 23.86 29.36 -15.02
CA ALA A 419 22.66 28.58 -14.71
C ALA A 419 22.04 29.00 -13.37
N ARG A 420 22.87 29.34 -12.38
CA ARG A 420 22.41 29.88 -11.10
C ARG A 420 21.79 31.27 -11.26
N ALA A 421 22.38 32.13 -12.10
CA ALA A 421 21.84 33.46 -12.37
C ALA A 421 20.47 33.38 -13.08
N GLU A 422 20.29 32.43 -13.98
CA GLU A 422 19.00 32.16 -14.64
C GLU A 422 17.95 31.66 -13.63
N LYS A 423 18.29 30.68 -12.77
CA LYS A 423 17.39 30.22 -11.70
C LYS A 423 17.01 31.34 -10.73
N VAL A 424 17.94 32.26 -10.43
CA VAL A 424 17.69 33.44 -9.59
C VAL A 424 16.75 34.42 -10.29
N ALA A 425 16.91 34.65 -11.59
CA ALA A 425 16.05 35.57 -12.36
C ALA A 425 14.62 35.04 -12.50
N ASN A 426 14.46 33.72 -12.64
CA ASN A 426 13.16 33.06 -12.76
C ASN A 426 12.55 32.64 -11.41
N ALA A 427 13.21 32.97 -10.29
CA ALA A 427 12.74 32.58 -8.97
C ALA A 427 11.41 33.29 -8.61
N PRO A 428 10.38 32.54 -8.20
CA PRO A 428 9.13 33.10 -7.71
C PRO A 428 9.32 34.00 -6.49
N LEU A 429 8.43 34.98 -6.31
CA LEU A 429 8.42 35.91 -5.18
C LEU A 429 8.29 35.20 -3.83
N ILE A 430 7.46 34.16 -3.76
CA ILE A 430 7.18 33.42 -2.53
C ILE A 430 7.62 31.96 -2.67
N GLY A 431 8.36 31.46 -1.69
CA GLY A 431 8.80 30.08 -1.63
C GLY A 431 7.64 29.11 -1.35
N LYS A 432 7.57 28.00 -2.10
CA LYS A 432 6.53 26.96 -1.96
C LYS A 432 6.39 26.45 -0.52
N GLY A 433 7.50 26.20 0.18
CA GLY A 433 7.48 25.73 1.57
C GLY A 433 6.84 26.73 2.53
N ILE A 434 7.19 28.03 2.39
CA ILE A 434 6.63 29.11 3.20
C ILE A 434 5.14 29.29 2.91
N ALA A 435 4.75 29.32 1.63
CA ALA A 435 3.37 29.46 1.22
C ALA A 435 2.47 28.32 1.74
N VAL A 436 2.95 27.07 1.68
CA VAL A 436 2.24 25.91 2.23
C VAL A 436 2.14 25.99 3.75
N SER A 437 3.23 26.37 4.45
CA SER A 437 3.19 26.53 5.91
C SER A 437 2.22 27.64 6.36
N ALA A 438 2.19 28.76 5.63
CA ALA A 438 1.27 29.87 5.83
C ALA A 438 -0.19 29.44 5.63
N LEU A 439 -0.46 28.66 4.57
CA LEU A 439 -1.79 28.09 4.33
C LEU A 439 -2.24 27.18 5.49
N LEU A 440 -1.39 26.25 5.94
CA LEU A 440 -1.73 25.35 7.03
C LEU A 440 -2.00 26.09 8.35
N MET A 441 -1.18 27.10 8.68
CA MET A 441 -1.42 27.95 9.86
C MET A 441 -2.70 28.78 9.70
N ALA A 442 -2.99 29.30 8.51
CA ALA A 442 -4.20 30.07 8.26
C ALA A 442 -5.46 29.21 8.40
N LEU A 443 -5.42 27.98 7.88
CA LEU A 443 -6.49 26.99 8.07
C LEU A 443 -6.66 26.63 9.54
N TRP A 444 -5.57 26.43 10.29
CA TRP A 444 -5.61 26.17 11.72
C TRP A 444 -6.34 27.28 12.50
N LEU A 445 -6.02 28.54 12.22
CA LEU A 445 -6.68 29.70 12.84
C LEU A 445 -8.14 29.84 12.39
N ALA A 446 -8.44 29.62 11.10
CA ALA A 446 -9.80 29.70 10.56
C ALA A 446 -10.73 28.67 11.21
N VAL A 447 -10.26 27.42 11.31
CA VAL A 447 -11.02 26.34 11.97
C VAL A 447 -11.23 26.65 13.45
N ALA A 448 -10.24 27.26 14.13
CA ALA A 448 -10.39 27.62 15.54
C ALA A 448 -11.48 28.69 15.77
N VAL A 449 -11.59 29.67 14.84
CA VAL A 449 -12.68 30.66 14.86
C VAL A 449 -14.03 29.99 14.55
N GLY A 450 -14.06 29.04 13.62
CA GLY A 450 -15.28 28.30 13.27
C GLY A 450 -15.80 27.40 14.39
N VAL A 451 -14.91 26.81 15.18
CA VAL A 451 -15.24 25.93 16.32
C VAL A 451 -15.79 26.71 17.52
N ALA A 452 -15.23 27.89 17.79
CA ALA A 452 -15.60 28.72 18.94
C ALA A 452 -15.89 30.17 18.51
N PRO A 453 -17.01 30.43 17.81
CA PRO A 453 -17.30 31.75 17.24
C PRO A 453 -17.50 32.84 18.29
N THR A 454 -17.85 32.46 19.52
CA THR A 454 -18.05 33.33 20.69
C THR A 454 -16.76 33.67 21.45
N ALA A 455 -15.65 32.98 21.17
CA ALA A 455 -14.36 33.23 21.81
C ALA A 455 -13.73 34.55 21.33
N ASP A 456 -12.83 35.12 22.13
CA ASP A 456 -12.06 36.31 21.74
C ASP A 456 -11.21 36.02 20.50
N LYS A 457 -11.48 36.74 19.40
CA LYS A 457 -10.84 36.55 18.09
C LYS A 457 -9.51 37.29 17.96
N ARG A 458 -9.17 38.19 18.90
CA ARG A 458 -7.93 38.99 18.84
C ARG A 458 -6.67 38.14 18.68
N PRO A 459 -6.48 37.02 19.42
CA PRO A 459 -5.29 36.18 19.25
C PRO A 459 -5.20 35.56 17.85
N MET A 460 -6.33 35.18 17.25
CA MET A 460 -6.39 34.62 15.90
C MET A 460 -6.09 35.68 14.84
N MET A 461 -6.56 36.92 15.03
CA MET A 461 -6.23 38.03 14.14
C MET A 461 -4.75 38.42 14.20
N ILE A 462 -4.16 38.44 15.40
CA ILE A 462 -2.72 38.67 15.58
C ILE A 462 -1.92 37.54 14.91
N GLY A 463 -2.34 36.29 15.08
CA GLY A 463 -1.74 35.15 14.37
C GLY A 463 -1.84 35.29 12.84
N GLY A 464 -3.00 35.71 12.33
CA GLY A 464 -3.22 35.99 10.91
C GLY A 464 -2.33 37.12 10.38
N ALA A 465 -2.11 38.16 11.18
CA ALA A 465 -1.15 39.22 10.86
C ALA A 465 0.30 38.70 10.82
N GLY A 466 0.66 37.77 11.71
CA GLY A 466 1.94 37.06 11.67
C GLY A 466 2.12 36.24 10.37
N ILE A 467 1.07 35.54 9.92
CA ILE A 467 1.09 34.78 8.66
C ILE A 467 1.20 35.72 7.45
N ALA A 468 0.44 36.81 7.42
CA ALA A 468 0.57 37.82 6.38
C ALA A 468 1.98 38.44 6.38
N GLY A 469 2.55 38.68 7.57
CA GLY A 469 3.93 39.10 7.75
C GLY A 469 4.93 38.06 7.21
N LEU A 470 4.68 36.76 7.39
CA LEU A 470 5.52 35.68 6.88
C LEU A 470 5.60 35.74 5.35
N LEU A 471 4.45 35.84 4.67
CA LEU A 471 4.38 35.94 3.21
C LEU A 471 4.96 37.26 2.68
N LEU A 472 4.72 38.36 3.39
CA LEU A 472 5.24 39.68 3.02
C LEU A 472 6.76 39.74 3.16
N PHE A 473 7.31 39.20 4.24
CA PHE A 473 8.75 39.19 4.47
C PHE A 473 9.47 38.25 3.51
N ASP A 474 8.81 37.16 3.11
CA ASP A 474 9.31 36.28 2.06
C ASP A 474 9.43 37.04 0.73
N ALA A 475 8.34 37.68 0.31
CA ALA A 475 8.28 38.43 -0.95
C ALA A 475 9.23 39.63 -1.03
N LEU A 476 9.52 40.30 0.11
CA LEU A 476 10.30 41.54 0.12
C LEU A 476 11.75 41.39 0.56
N PHE A 477 12.05 40.44 1.45
CA PHE A 477 13.35 40.36 2.12
C PHE A 477 14.04 39.00 1.97
N ALA A 478 13.28 37.91 1.80
CA ALA A 478 13.85 36.58 1.60
C ALA A 478 14.10 36.32 0.11
N GLY A 479 15.14 36.94 -0.42
CA GLY A 479 15.59 36.63 -1.78
C GLY A 479 16.04 35.16 -1.92
N PRO A 480 16.05 34.61 -3.14
CA PRO A 480 16.45 33.22 -3.40
C PRO A 480 17.89 32.92 -2.96
N LEU A 481 18.76 33.93 -2.90
CA LEU A 481 20.15 33.82 -2.44
C LEU A 481 20.35 33.91 -0.91
N ALA A 482 19.28 34.16 -0.14
CA ALA A 482 19.40 34.26 1.32
C ALA A 482 19.81 32.91 1.94
N SER A 483 20.86 32.92 2.78
CA SER A 483 21.30 31.71 3.49
C SER A 483 20.19 31.18 4.41
N PRO A 484 20.17 29.87 4.72
CA PRO A 484 19.22 29.31 5.68
C PRO A 484 19.20 30.07 7.02
N GLY A 485 20.35 30.45 7.57
CA GLY A 485 20.44 31.26 8.79
C GLY A 485 19.83 32.66 8.63
N THR A 486 20.05 33.31 7.48
CA THR A 486 19.44 34.62 7.17
C THR A 486 17.92 34.52 7.06
N ARG A 487 17.41 33.48 6.40
CA ARG A 487 15.96 33.21 6.31
C ARG A 487 15.34 32.99 7.69
N VAL A 488 16.01 32.24 8.58
CA VAL A 488 15.56 32.07 9.96
C VAL A 488 15.45 33.42 10.69
N LEU A 489 16.43 34.31 10.52
CA LEU A 489 16.38 35.64 11.14
C LEU A 489 15.27 36.53 10.59
N ILE A 490 15.06 36.54 9.26
CA ILE A 490 13.99 37.29 8.59
C ILE A 490 12.62 36.80 9.08
N PHE A 491 12.43 35.49 9.18
CA PHE A 491 11.15 34.90 9.55
C PHE A 491 10.92 34.78 11.06
N ALA A 492 11.94 34.96 11.91
CA ALA A 492 11.84 34.72 13.35
C ALA A 492 10.66 35.46 14.00
N LEU A 493 10.51 36.76 13.71
CA LEU A 493 9.45 37.58 14.29
C LEU A 493 8.06 37.25 13.71
N PRO A 494 7.83 37.27 12.37
CA PRO A 494 6.54 36.88 11.80
C PRO A 494 6.10 35.47 12.21
N LEU A 495 7.04 34.51 12.20
CA LEU A 495 6.79 33.13 12.60
C LEU A 495 6.45 33.03 14.09
N ALA A 496 7.16 33.73 14.98
CA ALA A 496 6.82 33.73 16.41
C ALA A 496 5.42 34.27 16.68
N VAL A 497 5.00 35.33 15.97
CA VAL A 497 3.64 35.89 16.07
C VAL A 497 2.59 34.90 15.54
N ALA A 498 2.85 34.29 14.39
CA ALA A 498 1.97 33.27 13.80
C ALA A 498 1.82 32.04 14.72
N LEU A 499 2.94 31.52 15.25
CA LEU A 499 2.96 30.40 16.17
C LEU A 499 2.28 30.72 17.50
N TRP A 500 2.45 31.94 18.03
CA TRP A 500 1.73 32.38 19.23
C TRP A 500 0.21 32.38 19.00
N GLY A 501 -0.25 32.86 17.85
CA GLY A 501 -1.66 32.78 17.46
C GLY A 501 -2.15 31.33 17.38
N CYS A 502 -1.38 30.45 16.73
CA CYS A 502 -1.69 29.02 16.61
C CYS A 502 -1.73 28.33 17.99
N ALA A 503 -0.81 28.68 18.89
CA ALA A 503 -0.75 28.16 20.26
C ALA A 503 -1.95 28.61 21.10
N LYS A 504 -2.47 29.83 20.88
CA LYS A 504 -3.71 30.31 21.53
C LYS A 504 -4.98 29.71 20.91
N ALA A 505 -4.93 29.33 19.63
CA ALA A 505 -6.01 28.62 18.95
C ALA A 505 -6.12 27.13 19.36
N ALA A 506 -5.00 26.47 19.67
CA ALA A 506 -4.97 25.03 19.98
C ALA A 506 -5.92 24.58 21.10
N PRO A 507 -6.04 25.28 22.25
CA PRO A 507 -7.01 24.94 23.28
C PRO A 507 -8.47 25.05 22.85
N LEU A 508 -8.79 25.95 21.90
CA LEU A 508 -10.15 26.09 21.36
C LEU A 508 -10.51 24.89 20.49
N LEU A 509 -9.59 24.47 19.63
CA LEU A 509 -9.74 23.28 18.78
C LEU A 509 -9.87 22.01 19.63
N GLY A 510 -9.12 21.90 20.73
CA GLY A 510 -9.20 20.78 21.67
C GLY A 510 -10.54 20.65 22.41
N ARG A 511 -11.39 21.69 22.44
CA ARG A 511 -12.77 21.60 22.97
C ARG A 511 -13.71 20.87 22.04
N ASN A 512 -13.39 20.80 20.75
CA ASN A 512 -14.20 20.09 19.78
C ASN A 512 -13.84 18.61 19.79
N ASP A 513 -14.79 17.76 20.19
CA ASP A 513 -14.57 16.32 20.28
C ASP A 513 -14.19 15.69 18.94
N LEU A 514 -14.77 16.14 17.82
CA LEU A 514 -14.43 15.63 16.49
C LEU A 514 -12.96 15.90 16.17
N LEU A 515 -12.48 17.14 16.36
CA LEU A 515 -11.08 17.46 16.11
C LEU A 515 -10.15 16.76 17.08
N ARG A 516 -10.50 16.72 18.38
CA ARG A 516 -9.68 16.05 19.40
C ARG A 516 -9.54 14.55 19.13
N VAL A 517 -10.59 13.90 18.63
CA VAL A 517 -10.62 12.45 18.47
C VAL A 517 -10.14 11.98 17.11
N VAL A 518 -10.53 12.66 16.03
CA VAL A 518 -10.32 12.22 14.63
C VAL A 518 -9.03 12.74 14.03
N PHE A 519 -8.67 13.98 14.38
CA PHE A 519 -7.54 14.65 13.74
C PHE A 519 -6.18 13.99 14.04
N PRO A 520 -5.86 13.53 15.27
CA PRO A 520 -4.55 12.96 15.53
C PRO A 520 -4.25 11.67 14.74
N PRO A 521 -5.16 10.66 14.67
CA PRO A 521 -4.96 9.51 13.80
C PRO A 521 -4.87 9.88 12.32
N LEU A 522 -5.69 10.84 11.86
CA LEU A 522 -5.64 11.33 10.47
C LEU A 522 -4.28 11.96 10.14
N VAL A 523 -3.76 12.82 11.01
CA VAL A 523 -2.42 13.43 10.85
C VAL A 523 -1.34 12.35 10.80
N LEU A 524 -1.46 11.32 11.63
CA LEU A 524 -0.52 10.19 11.61
C LEU A 524 -0.58 9.44 10.27
N ILE A 525 -1.78 9.10 9.78
CA ILE A 525 -1.98 8.44 8.48
C ILE A 525 -1.44 9.31 7.35
N VAL A 526 -1.73 10.61 7.35
CA VAL A 526 -1.24 11.55 6.34
C VAL A 526 0.28 11.73 6.42
N ALA A 527 0.88 11.71 7.61
CA ALA A 527 2.33 11.80 7.76
C ALA A 527 3.02 10.54 7.19
N VAL A 528 2.49 9.36 7.53
CA VAL A 528 2.98 8.07 7.03
C VAL A 528 2.80 7.98 5.51
N LEU A 529 1.57 8.11 5.02
CA LEU A 529 1.27 8.04 3.59
C LEU A 529 1.97 9.16 2.84
N GLY A 530 1.92 10.41 3.31
CA GLY A 530 2.60 11.53 2.67
C GLY A 530 4.11 11.31 2.51
N SER A 531 4.77 10.68 3.48
CA SER A 531 6.19 10.34 3.37
C SER A 531 6.48 9.27 2.31
N ILE A 532 5.57 8.31 2.11
CA ILE A 532 5.66 7.27 1.07
C ILE A 532 5.28 7.82 -0.30
N LEU A 533 4.10 8.45 -0.40
CA LEU A 533 3.54 8.98 -1.65
C LEU A 533 4.39 10.13 -2.19
N GLY A 534 5.02 10.92 -1.31
CA GLY A 534 5.92 12.01 -1.70
C GLY A 534 7.36 11.56 -1.98
N GLY A 535 7.65 10.25 -1.98
CA GLY A 535 8.99 9.72 -2.24
C GLY A 535 10.05 10.11 -1.22
N ILE A 536 9.64 10.59 -0.03
CA ILE A 536 10.56 11.08 1.01
C ILE A 536 11.22 9.89 1.70
N THR A 537 10.46 8.84 1.99
CA THR A 537 10.95 7.64 2.68
C THR A 537 10.34 6.36 2.10
N ASN A 538 11.08 5.26 2.22
CA ASN A 538 10.58 3.92 1.93
C ASN A 538 9.47 3.52 2.93
N PRO A 539 8.67 2.48 2.62
CA PRO A 539 7.60 2.01 3.51
C PRO A 539 8.05 1.68 4.93
N THR A 540 9.28 1.16 5.13
CA THR A 540 9.76 0.74 6.46
C THR A 540 10.02 1.91 7.41
N PRO A 541 10.81 2.95 7.04
CA PRO A 541 10.91 4.16 7.87
C PRO A 541 9.56 4.86 8.09
N ALA A 542 8.70 4.89 7.06
CA ALA A 542 7.37 5.48 7.19
C ALA A 542 6.50 4.71 8.21
N ALA A 543 6.53 3.37 8.17
CA ALA A 543 5.83 2.52 9.13
C ALA A 543 6.37 2.72 10.56
N ALA A 544 7.70 2.89 10.72
CA ALA A 544 8.30 3.18 12.02
C ALA A 544 7.85 4.54 12.59
N LEU A 545 7.74 5.57 11.73
CA LEU A 545 7.14 6.86 12.10
C LEU A 545 5.67 6.69 12.53
N GLY A 546 4.92 5.86 11.82
CA GLY A 546 3.56 5.46 12.18
C GLY A 546 3.47 4.81 13.56
N ALA A 547 4.27 3.76 13.80
CA ALA A 547 4.31 3.04 15.07
C ALA A 547 4.72 3.95 16.24
N GLY A 548 5.77 4.77 16.07
CA GLY A 548 6.21 5.74 17.07
C GLY A 548 5.13 6.77 17.39
N GLY A 549 4.47 7.31 16.35
CA GLY A 549 3.36 8.24 16.51
C GLY A 549 2.13 7.62 17.19
N ALA A 550 1.81 6.35 16.90
CA ALA A 550 0.72 5.63 17.59
C ALA A 550 1.04 5.39 19.07
N ILE A 551 2.28 5.03 19.40
CA ILE A 551 2.75 4.90 20.79
C ILE A 551 2.59 6.23 21.53
N MET A 552 3.04 7.33 20.92
CA MET A 552 2.91 8.67 21.49
C MET A 552 1.44 9.07 21.68
N LEU A 553 0.59 8.84 20.67
CA LEU A 553 -0.84 9.17 20.73
C LEU A 553 -1.57 8.35 21.80
N ALA A 554 -1.26 7.05 21.89
CA ALA A 554 -1.81 6.17 22.93
C ALA A 554 -1.37 6.63 24.32
N ALA A 555 -0.09 6.98 24.50
CA ALA A 555 0.41 7.48 25.78
C ALA A 555 -0.26 8.81 26.17
N TYR A 556 -0.43 9.73 25.22
CA TYR A 556 -1.14 10.99 25.41
C TYR A 556 -2.55 10.76 25.95
N ARG A 557 -3.33 9.89 25.29
CA ARG A 557 -4.71 9.60 25.70
C ARG A 557 -4.81 8.91 27.05
N ARG A 558 -3.91 7.94 27.32
CA ARG A 558 -3.90 7.25 28.63
C ARG A 558 -3.57 8.20 29.77
N LEU A 559 -2.64 9.13 29.57
CA LEU A 559 -2.32 10.15 30.56
C LEU A 559 -3.50 11.11 30.79
N GLU A 560 -4.15 11.58 29.73
CA GLU A 560 -5.32 12.45 29.83
C GLU A 560 -6.48 11.75 30.57
N ALA A 561 -6.74 10.48 30.25
CA ALA A 561 -7.76 9.67 30.91
C ALA A 561 -7.50 9.45 32.42
N GLN A 562 -6.22 9.42 32.83
CA GLN A 562 -5.81 9.32 34.25
C GLN A 562 -5.71 10.68 34.95
N GLY A 563 -6.00 11.80 34.27
CA GLY A 563 -5.79 13.14 34.81
C GLY A 563 -4.31 13.50 35.04
N ARG A 564 -3.39 12.76 34.41
CA ARG A 564 -1.94 13.02 34.46
C ARG A 564 -1.54 13.98 33.34
N ASN A 565 -0.45 14.70 33.54
CA ASN A 565 0.00 15.72 32.61
C ASN A 565 0.70 15.10 31.36
N PRO A 566 0.16 15.28 30.14
CA PRO A 566 0.73 14.70 28.93
C PRO A 566 1.82 15.58 28.26
N ARG A 567 2.29 16.64 28.93
CA ARG A 567 3.29 17.60 28.38
C ARG A 567 4.52 16.94 27.78
N MET A 568 4.99 15.84 28.34
CA MET A 568 6.16 15.15 27.83
C MET A 568 5.94 14.65 26.40
N VAL A 569 4.76 14.07 26.08
CA VAL A 569 4.43 13.67 24.71
C VAL A 569 4.41 14.89 23.78
N LEU A 570 3.86 16.02 24.24
CA LEU A 570 3.83 17.26 23.45
C LEU A 570 5.24 17.78 23.16
N TYR A 571 6.16 17.71 24.13
CA TYR A 571 7.57 18.06 23.91
C TYR A 571 8.26 17.12 22.94
N THR A 572 7.95 15.82 23.00
CA THR A 572 8.44 14.83 22.03
C THR A 572 7.96 15.14 20.62
N THR A 573 6.66 15.43 20.44
CA THR A 573 6.11 15.83 19.13
C THR A 573 6.77 17.12 18.64
N LEU A 574 6.95 18.10 19.51
CA LEU A 574 7.64 19.35 19.18
C LEU A 574 9.09 19.10 18.77
N ALA A 575 9.81 18.24 19.48
CA ALA A 575 11.18 17.88 19.17
C ALA A 575 11.28 17.19 17.79
N ILE A 576 10.36 16.26 17.47
CA ILE A 576 10.30 15.63 16.14
C ILE A 576 10.03 16.68 15.05
N MET A 577 9.09 17.60 15.27
CA MET A 577 8.81 18.68 14.31
C MET A 577 10.03 19.59 14.09
N VAL A 578 10.72 19.98 15.17
CA VAL A 578 11.96 20.78 15.09
C VAL A 578 13.05 20.02 14.35
N MET A 579 13.21 18.74 14.65
CA MET A 579 14.18 17.86 13.99
C MET A 579 13.94 17.79 12.49
N LEU A 580 12.68 17.61 12.06
CA LEU A 580 12.31 17.56 10.64
C LEU A 580 12.51 18.93 9.96
N ILE A 581 12.00 20.01 10.56
CA ILE A 581 12.11 21.36 9.96
C ILE A 581 13.56 21.79 9.82
N VAL A 582 14.38 21.64 10.88
CA VAL A 582 15.79 22.03 10.81
C VAL A 582 16.56 21.07 9.91
N GLY A 583 16.26 19.77 9.98
CA GLY A 583 16.86 18.71 9.16
C GLY A 583 16.69 18.90 7.67
N THR A 584 15.55 19.42 7.21
CA THR A 584 15.28 19.66 5.78
C THR A 584 15.78 21.01 5.26
N ASN A 585 16.06 21.98 6.14
CA ASN A 585 16.41 23.35 5.74
C ASN A 585 17.91 23.67 5.85
N PHE A 586 18.67 22.90 6.63
CA PHE A 586 20.12 23.10 6.84
C PHE A 586 20.92 21.88 6.39
N ASP A 587 22.15 22.09 5.95
CA ASP A 587 23.04 20.97 5.58
C ASP A 587 23.58 20.29 6.85
N MET A 588 23.20 19.02 7.03
CA MET A 588 23.58 18.21 8.20
C MET A 588 24.94 17.51 8.04
N ARG A 589 25.60 17.64 6.89
CA ARG A 589 26.86 16.94 6.59
C ARG A 589 28.04 17.58 7.33
N MET A 590 28.38 17.02 8.48
CA MET A 590 29.46 17.52 9.35
C MET A 590 30.88 17.09 8.93
N GLY A 591 31.01 16.20 7.93
CA GLY A 591 32.30 15.65 7.48
C GLY A 591 33.04 16.48 6.42
N GLN A 592 32.58 17.70 6.11
CA GLN A 592 33.19 18.57 5.10
C GLN A 592 34.37 19.37 5.69
N GLU A 593 35.35 19.75 4.84
CA GLU A 593 36.51 20.55 5.28
C GLU A 593 36.11 21.94 5.82
N THR A 594 35.04 22.53 5.29
CA THR A 594 34.48 23.80 5.76
C THR A 594 33.00 23.63 6.11
N VAL A 595 32.66 23.70 7.40
CA VAL A 595 31.28 23.66 7.87
C VAL A 595 30.90 25.04 8.40
N LEU A 596 29.90 25.67 7.78
CA LEU A 596 29.38 26.97 8.18
C LEU A 596 28.88 26.94 9.64
N PHE A 597 29.04 28.07 10.36
CA PHE A 597 28.61 28.17 11.76
C PHE A 597 27.10 27.90 11.94
N GLU A 598 26.28 28.36 10.99
CA GLU A 598 24.83 28.11 10.98
C GLU A 598 24.49 26.61 10.92
N ASN A 599 25.21 25.83 10.10
CA ASN A 599 25.02 24.38 9.98
C ASN A 599 25.46 23.64 11.25
N ARG A 600 26.54 24.09 11.91
CA ARG A 600 26.97 23.53 13.21
C ARG A 600 25.92 23.76 14.30
N LEU A 601 25.36 24.96 14.36
CA LEU A 601 24.30 25.29 15.31
C LEU A 601 23.03 24.47 15.01
N ALA A 602 22.63 24.40 13.75
CA ALA A 602 21.49 23.60 13.31
C ALA A 602 21.65 22.12 13.67
N TYR A 603 22.84 21.54 13.43
CA TYR A 603 23.16 20.17 13.84
C TYR A 603 23.02 19.96 15.35
N MET A 604 23.53 20.89 16.17
CA MET A 604 23.39 20.81 17.64
C MET A 604 21.92 20.86 18.08
N VAL A 605 21.09 21.70 17.44
CA VAL A 605 19.65 21.76 17.71
C VAL A 605 18.96 20.46 17.31
N VAL A 606 19.27 19.93 16.12
CA VAL A 606 18.73 18.65 15.63
C VAL A 606 19.13 17.50 16.54
N PHE A 607 20.39 17.44 16.97
CA PHE A 607 20.89 16.41 17.85
C PHE A 607 20.23 16.47 19.25
N ALA A 608 20.07 17.68 19.81
CA ALA A 608 19.34 17.86 21.06
C ALA A 608 17.87 17.44 20.92
N ALA A 609 17.21 17.85 19.82
CA ALA A 609 15.84 17.45 19.52
C ALA A 609 15.71 15.92 19.35
N PHE A 610 16.67 15.28 18.68
CA PHE A 610 16.74 13.83 18.55
C PHE A 610 16.82 13.12 19.90
N LEU A 611 17.67 13.58 20.82
CA LEU A 611 17.76 13.02 22.17
C LEU A 611 16.45 13.16 22.96
N VAL A 612 15.81 14.33 22.88
CA VAL A 612 14.50 14.57 23.51
C VAL A 612 13.42 13.68 22.89
N ALA A 613 13.43 13.51 21.57
CA ALA A 613 12.50 12.66 20.85
C ALA A 613 12.68 11.19 21.26
N MET A 614 13.92 10.69 21.28
CA MET A 614 14.25 9.31 21.66
C MET A 614 13.85 9.03 23.10
N PHE A 615 14.22 9.91 24.04
CA PHE A 615 13.83 9.78 25.44
C PHE A 615 12.30 9.83 25.60
N GLY A 616 11.63 10.70 24.86
CA GLY A 616 10.18 10.84 24.87
C GLY A 616 9.41 9.62 24.35
N ILE A 617 9.92 8.97 23.29
CA ILE A 617 9.36 7.72 22.77
C ILE A 617 9.56 6.60 23.79
N LEU A 618 10.78 6.44 24.35
CA LEU A 618 11.04 5.45 25.39
C LEU A 618 10.19 5.67 26.64
N TRP A 619 10.01 6.93 27.05
CA TRP A 619 9.12 7.30 28.14
C TRP A 619 7.65 6.97 27.83
N SER A 620 7.19 7.19 26.59
CA SER A 620 5.85 6.82 26.15
C SER A 620 5.65 5.30 26.19
N CYS A 621 6.66 4.52 25.77
CA CYS A 621 6.67 3.06 25.93
C CYS A 621 6.57 2.67 27.41
N TRP A 622 7.34 3.31 28.30
CA TRP A 622 7.27 3.05 29.74
C TRP A 622 5.88 3.36 30.32
N VAL A 623 5.27 4.48 29.93
CA VAL A 623 3.91 4.85 30.36
C VAL A 623 2.90 3.79 29.93
N LEU A 624 2.94 3.34 28.67
CA LEU A 624 2.04 2.31 28.16
C LEU A 624 2.30 0.93 28.77
N PHE A 625 3.55 0.62 29.11
CA PHE A 625 3.91 -0.60 29.82
C PHE A 625 3.36 -0.58 31.25
N ALA A 626 3.56 0.53 31.98
CA ALA A 626 3.06 0.71 33.34
C ALA A 626 1.52 0.68 33.41
N ASP A 627 0.83 1.17 32.36
CA ASP A 627 -0.63 1.11 32.24
C ASP A 627 -1.16 -0.25 31.73
N GLY A 628 -0.28 -1.20 31.41
CA GLY A 628 -0.65 -2.54 30.95
C GLY A 628 -1.14 -2.61 29.50
N VAL A 629 -0.95 -1.55 28.70
CA VAL A 629 -1.35 -1.49 27.29
C VAL A 629 -0.27 -2.04 26.37
N LEU A 630 1.00 -1.79 26.67
CA LEU A 630 2.09 -2.20 25.78
C LEU A 630 2.25 -3.73 25.72
N THR A 631 2.04 -4.44 26.83
CA THR A 631 2.16 -5.90 26.90
C THR A 631 1.24 -6.64 25.92
N PRO A 632 -0.09 -6.38 25.89
CA PRO A 632 -0.96 -6.99 24.90
C PRO A 632 -0.66 -6.50 23.47
N VAL A 633 -0.26 -5.23 23.29
CA VAL A 633 0.15 -4.71 21.97
C VAL A 633 1.32 -5.50 21.41
N VAL A 634 2.40 -5.67 22.17
CA VAL A 634 3.59 -6.43 21.75
C VAL A 634 3.23 -7.90 21.52
N ARG A 635 2.41 -8.51 22.38
CA ARG A 635 2.01 -9.92 22.23
C ARG A 635 1.21 -10.16 20.95
N GLU A 636 0.20 -9.33 20.68
CA GLU A 636 -0.61 -9.47 19.46
C GLU A 636 0.21 -9.14 18.22
N THR A 637 1.08 -8.13 18.27
CA THR A 637 2.00 -7.80 17.18
C THR A 637 2.94 -8.96 16.86
N ALA A 638 3.53 -9.57 17.90
CA ALA A 638 4.39 -10.74 17.76
C ALA A 638 3.61 -11.94 17.21
N LYS A 639 2.37 -12.17 17.66
CA LYS A 639 1.53 -13.27 17.17
C LYS A 639 1.21 -13.13 15.69
N VAL A 640 0.76 -11.95 15.25
CA VAL A 640 0.44 -11.68 13.83
C VAL A 640 1.70 -11.77 12.98
N THR A 641 2.81 -11.18 13.43
CA THR A 641 4.07 -11.23 12.68
C THR A 641 4.60 -12.66 12.57
N SER A 642 4.65 -13.41 13.67
CA SER A 642 5.10 -14.81 13.66
C SER A 642 4.21 -15.69 12.77
N MET A 643 2.90 -15.41 12.71
CA MET A 643 1.99 -16.08 11.76
C MET A 643 2.41 -15.80 10.32
N VAL A 644 2.61 -14.53 9.93
CA VAL A 644 3.03 -14.15 8.56
C VAL A 644 4.37 -14.81 8.20
N PHE A 645 5.37 -14.75 9.09
CA PHE A 645 6.69 -15.35 8.86
C PHE A 645 6.62 -16.88 8.73
N THR A 646 5.82 -17.54 9.58
CA THR A 646 5.68 -19.00 9.52
C THR A 646 4.94 -19.43 8.25
N ILE A 647 3.92 -18.67 7.82
CA ILE A 647 3.24 -18.88 6.53
C ILE A 647 4.22 -18.74 5.38
N LEU A 648 5.07 -17.70 5.40
CA LEU A 648 6.08 -17.47 4.37
C LEU A 648 7.08 -18.64 4.27
N ILE A 649 7.56 -19.16 5.41
CA ILE A 649 8.45 -20.33 5.43
C ILE A 649 7.73 -21.58 4.93
N GLY A 650 6.52 -21.84 5.43
CA GLY A 650 5.70 -22.99 5.05
C GLY A 650 5.36 -22.97 3.55
N SER A 651 5.03 -21.80 3.01
CA SER A 651 4.71 -21.64 1.59
C SER A 651 5.91 -21.90 0.69
N GLN A 652 7.14 -21.58 1.11
CA GLN A 652 8.33 -21.95 0.33
C GLN A 652 8.49 -23.47 0.23
N LEU A 653 8.24 -24.21 1.31
CA LEU A 653 8.25 -25.68 1.29
C LEU A 653 7.22 -26.22 0.31
N LEU A 654 5.97 -25.77 0.44
CA LEU A 654 4.87 -26.21 -0.43
C LEU A 654 5.13 -25.86 -1.90
N ASN A 655 5.59 -24.64 -2.17
CA ASN A 655 5.89 -24.18 -3.52
C ASN A 655 6.99 -25.03 -4.17
N LEU A 656 8.06 -25.35 -3.43
CA LEU A 656 9.13 -26.22 -3.95
C LEU A 656 8.66 -27.65 -4.19
N VAL A 657 7.73 -28.17 -3.38
CA VAL A 657 7.10 -29.48 -3.65
C VAL A 657 6.35 -29.43 -4.97
N VAL A 658 5.53 -28.39 -5.21
CA VAL A 658 4.79 -28.21 -6.48
C VAL A 658 5.74 -28.10 -7.68
N ILE A 659 6.85 -27.36 -7.53
CA ILE A 659 7.90 -27.27 -8.56
C ILE A 659 8.54 -28.62 -8.83
N SER A 660 8.80 -29.41 -7.78
CA SER A 660 9.62 -30.62 -7.89
C SER A 660 9.04 -31.71 -8.78
N PHE A 661 7.71 -31.77 -8.89
CA PHE A 661 7.00 -32.70 -9.77
C PHE A 661 6.45 -32.03 -11.05
N GLY A 662 6.80 -30.76 -11.32
CA GLY A 662 6.36 -30.04 -12.53
C GLY A 662 4.97 -29.40 -12.46
N GLY A 663 4.34 -29.34 -11.28
CA GLY A 663 2.99 -28.78 -11.12
C GLY A 663 2.88 -27.28 -11.45
N GLU A 664 3.91 -26.49 -11.14
CA GLU A 664 3.95 -25.06 -11.50
C GLU A 664 3.94 -24.88 -13.02
N HIS A 665 4.84 -25.58 -13.72
CA HIS A 665 4.97 -25.49 -15.16
C HIS A 665 3.70 -25.95 -15.87
N TYR A 666 3.06 -27.01 -15.38
CA TYR A 666 1.78 -27.50 -15.89
C TYR A 666 0.67 -26.43 -15.79
N ILE A 667 0.53 -25.76 -14.64
CA ILE A 667 -0.45 -24.67 -14.46
C ILE A 667 -0.13 -23.49 -15.38
N GLN A 668 1.14 -23.10 -15.48
CA GLN A 668 1.57 -21.99 -16.34
C GLN A 668 1.36 -22.29 -17.81
N GLN A 669 1.67 -23.51 -18.28
CA GLN A 669 1.40 -23.95 -19.65
C GLN A 669 -0.10 -23.97 -19.95
N PHE A 670 -0.94 -24.41 -19.01
CA PHE A 670 -2.39 -24.35 -19.14
C PHE A 670 -2.86 -22.90 -19.32
N LEU A 671 -2.39 -21.98 -18.48
CA LEU A 671 -2.75 -20.57 -18.58
C LEU A 671 -2.20 -19.90 -19.85
N ARG A 672 -0.98 -20.23 -20.28
CA ARG A 672 -0.37 -19.75 -21.54
C ARG A 672 -1.01 -20.35 -22.80
N SER A 673 -1.81 -21.42 -22.66
CA SER A 673 -2.50 -22.03 -23.80
C SER A 673 -3.64 -21.18 -24.35
N PHE A 674 -4.18 -20.26 -23.54
CA PHE A 674 -5.19 -19.32 -24.00
C PHE A 674 -4.54 -18.17 -24.78
N ASP A 675 -5.01 -17.93 -26.01
CA ASP A 675 -4.48 -16.85 -26.86
C ASP A 675 -4.87 -15.44 -26.39
N ASN A 676 -5.88 -15.31 -25.51
CA ASN A 676 -6.38 -14.03 -25.05
C ASN A 676 -6.00 -13.77 -23.57
N GLU A 677 -5.14 -12.78 -23.35
CA GLU A 677 -4.67 -12.36 -22.01
C GLU A 677 -5.82 -12.04 -21.04
N PHE A 678 -6.94 -11.49 -21.52
CA PHE A 678 -8.10 -11.19 -20.68
C PHE A 678 -8.82 -12.46 -20.20
N VAL A 679 -8.83 -13.54 -21.01
CA VAL A 679 -9.40 -14.83 -20.61
C VAL A 679 -8.53 -15.46 -19.53
N VAL A 680 -7.20 -15.39 -19.67
CA VAL A 680 -6.25 -15.83 -18.65
C VAL A 680 -6.49 -15.07 -17.35
N PHE A 681 -6.55 -13.73 -17.44
CA PHE A 681 -6.76 -12.88 -16.29
C PHE A 681 -8.08 -13.17 -15.56
N LEU A 682 -9.20 -13.27 -16.29
CA LEU A 682 -10.50 -13.62 -15.70
C LEU A 682 -10.50 -15.03 -15.09
N THR A 683 -9.82 -15.99 -15.72
CA THR A 683 -9.68 -17.36 -15.20
C THR A 683 -8.92 -17.34 -13.87
N VAL A 684 -7.79 -16.64 -13.81
CA VAL A 684 -7.05 -16.49 -12.55
C VAL A 684 -7.88 -15.77 -11.50
N MET A 685 -8.58 -14.69 -11.86
CA MET A 685 -9.45 -13.97 -10.92
C MET A 685 -10.55 -14.89 -10.37
N GLY A 686 -11.16 -15.74 -11.19
CA GLY A 686 -12.12 -16.75 -10.75
C GLY A 686 -11.50 -17.78 -9.80
N VAL A 687 -10.30 -18.27 -10.10
CA VAL A 687 -9.56 -19.21 -9.23
C VAL A 687 -9.20 -18.55 -7.90
N LEU A 688 -8.64 -17.34 -7.90
CA LEU A 688 -8.29 -16.60 -6.68
C LEU A 688 -9.54 -16.32 -5.82
N PHE A 689 -10.67 -16.01 -6.47
CA PHE A 689 -11.95 -15.80 -5.78
C PHE A 689 -12.44 -17.08 -5.09
N ILE A 690 -12.38 -18.23 -5.76
CA ILE A 690 -12.80 -19.51 -5.16
C ILE A 690 -11.84 -19.95 -4.07
N LEU A 691 -10.52 -19.80 -4.28
CA LEU A 691 -9.52 -20.16 -3.28
C LEU A 691 -9.62 -19.31 -2.02
N GLY A 692 -9.98 -18.04 -2.15
CA GLY A 692 -10.17 -17.14 -1.00
C GLY A 692 -11.35 -17.49 -0.10
N PHE A 693 -12.16 -18.48 -0.45
CA PHE A 693 -13.17 -19.04 0.45
C PHE A 693 -12.54 -19.91 1.54
N VAL A 694 -11.37 -20.49 1.28
CA VAL A 694 -10.75 -21.47 2.18
C VAL A 694 -9.36 -21.03 2.62
N LEU A 695 -8.66 -20.27 1.78
CA LEU A 695 -7.35 -19.72 2.08
C LEU A 695 -7.47 -18.24 2.46
N ASP A 696 -6.70 -17.82 3.45
CA ASP A 696 -6.55 -16.40 3.78
C ASP A 696 -5.66 -15.73 2.69
N PHE A 697 -5.73 -14.40 2.57
CA PHE A 697 -5.06 -13.66 1.52
C PHE A 697 -3.54 -13.82 1.61
N LEU A 698 -2.97 -14.00 2.81
CA LEU A 698 -1.54 -14.23 3.00
C LEU A 698 -1.10 -15.51 2.27
N GLU A 699 -1.87 -16.58 2.42
CA GLU A 699 -1.64 -17.87 1.80
C GLU A 699 -1.75 -17.76 0.28
N ILE A 700 -2.78 -17.06 -0.22
CA ILE A 700 -2.95 -16.87 -1.65
C ILE A 700 -1.80 -16.06 -2.25
N ILE A 701 -1.40 -14.98 -1.59
CA ILE A 701 -0.27 -14.13 -2.01
C ILE A 701 1.04 -14.92 -2.05
N TYR A 702 1.27 -15.83 -1.11
CA TYR A 702 2.54 -16.56 -1.05
C TYR A 702 2.56 -17.93 -1.75
N ILE A 703 1.40 -18.53 -2.03
CA ILE A 703 1.29 -19.83 -2.72
C ILE A 703 0.86 -19.63 -4.16
N VAL A 704 -0.26 -18.94 -4.39
CA VAL A 704 -0.89 -18.91 -5.71
C VAL A 704 -0.26 -17.85 -6.61
N ILE A 705 -0.03 -16.64 -6.09
CA ILE A 705 0.53 -15.53 -6.89
C ILE A 705 1.91 -15.86 -7.50
N PRO A 706 2.85 -16.53 -6.83
CA PRO A 706 4.09 -16.95 -7.48
C PRO A 706 3.89 -17.93 -8.63
N ILE A 707 2.86 -18.78 -8.57
CA ILE A 707 2.55 -19.77 -9.62
C ILE A 707 1.92 -19.09 -10.84
N VAL A 708 0.92 -18.23 -10.63
CA VAL A 708 0.15 -17.59 -11.72
C VAL A 708 0.73 -16.24 -12.18
N GLY A 709 1.50 -15.59 -11.30
CA GLY A 709 2.01 -14.23 -11.49
C GLY A 709 2.94 -14.06 -12.69
N PRO A 710 3.89 -14.98 -12.97
CA PRO A 710 4.70 -14.90 -14.18
C PRO A 710 3.86 -14.84 -15.46
N VAL A 711 2.70 -15.50 -15.49
CA VAL A 711 1.79 -15.48 -16.65
C VAL A 711 1.02 -14.16 -16.74
N ILE A 712 0.58 -13.61 -15.60
CA ILE A 712 -0.23 -12.38 -15.58
C ILE A 712 0.63 -11.14 -15.77
N TYR A 713 1.73 -11.03 -15.04
CA TYR A 713 2.62 -9.86 -15.06
C TYR A 713 3.60 -9.89 -16.25
N GLY A 714 3.78 -11.04 -16.91
CA GLY A 714 4.51 -11.13 -18.18
C GLY A 714 3.71 -10.66 -19.40
N GLY A 715 2.40 -10.44 -19.25
CA GLY A 715 1.53 -9.95 -20.33
C GLY A 715 1.73 -8.45 -20.62
N THR A 716 0.74 -7.86 -21.32
CA THR A 716 0.74 -6.43 -21.71
C THR A 716 -0.04 -5.53 -20.75
N MET A 717 -0.70 -6.09 -19.75
CA MET A 717 -1.55 -5.35 -18.81
C MET A 717 -0.74 -4.52 -17.81
N ASP A 718 -1.25 -3.32 -17.46
CA ASP A 718 -0.63 -2.45 -16.44
C ASP A 718 -0.57 -3.20 -15.09
N PRO A 719 0.62 -3.39 -14.51
CA PRO A 719 0.80 -4.18 -13.30
C PRO A 719 0.15 -3.54 -12.06
N LYS A 720 0.00 -2.20 -12.03
CA LYS A 720 -0.72 -1.50 -10.96
C LYS A 720 -2.19 -1.89 -10.99
N TRP A 721 -2.81 -1.85 -12.17
CA TRP A 721 -4.21 -2.22 -12.34
C TRP A 721 -4.45 -3.70 -12.00
N VAL A 722 -3.62 -4.61 -12.52
CA VAL A 722 -3.68 -6.05 -12.21
C VAL A 722 -3.63 -6.28 -10.70
N THR A 723 -2.67 -5.67 -10.02
CA THR A 723 -2.46 -5.86 -8.58
C THR A 723 -3.66 -5.37 -7.77
N ILE A 724 -4.23 -4.20 -8.11
CA ILE A 724 -5.42 -3.66 -7.44
C ILE A 724 -6.65 -4.53 -7.68
N MET A 725 -6.83 -5.05 -8.90
CA MET A 725 -7.92 -5.97 -9.21
C MET A 725 -7.83 -7.25 -8.38
N ILE A 726 -6.63 -7.84 -8.26
CA ILE A 726 -6.38 -8.99 -7.39
C ILE A 726 -6.72 -8.65 -5.93
N ALA A 727 -6.27 -7.50 -5.42
CA ALA A 727 -6.55 -7.09 -4.04
C ALA A 727 -8.05 -6.94 -3.75
N VAL A 728 -8.81 -6.27 -4.63
CA VAL A 728 -10.27 -6.10 -4.47
C VAL A 728 -10.99 -7.44 -4.63
N ASN A 729 -10.51 -8.34 -5.49
CA ASN A 729 -11.08 -9.67 -5.65
C ASN A 729 -10.88 -10.55 -4.40
N LEU A 730 -9.68 -10.53 -3.80
CA LEU A 730 -9.42 -11.20 -2.53
C LEU A 730 -10.31 -10.65 -1.41
N GLN A 731 -10.53 -9.33 -1.39
CA GLN A 731 -11.46 -8.70 -0.46
C GLN A 731 -12.92 -9.16 -0.67
N THR A 732 -13.30 -9.35 -1.93
CA THR A 732 -14.65 -9.82 -2.29
C THR A 732 -14.88 -11.25 -1.86
N SER A 733 -13.88 -12.11 -2.08
CA SER A 733 -13.89 -13.48 -1.61
C SER A 733 -14.05 -13.54 -0.08
N PHE A 734 -13.33 -12.70 0.66
CA PHE A 734 -13.38 -12.63 2.13
C PHE A 734 -14.76 -12.29 2.71
N LEU A 735 -15.64 -11.67 1.92
CA LEU A 735 -17.02 -11.31 2.31
C LEU A 735 -18.09 -12.28 1.80
N THR A 736 -17.76 -13.17 0.87
CA THR A 736 -18.79 -13.93 0.13
C THR A 736 -19.26 -15.16 0.92
N PRO A 737 -20.57 -15.32 1.21
CA PRO A 737 -21.11 -16.53 1.82
C PRO A 737 -20.97 -17.76 0.91
N PRO A 738 -20.88 -18.98 1.48
CA PRO A 738 -20.97 -19.32 2.89
C PRO A 738 -19.64 -19.23 3.65
N PHE A 739 -18.53 -19.00 2.95
CA PHE A 739 -17.19 -19.23 3.51
C PHE A 739 -16.41 -17.96 3.90
N GLY A 740 -16.91 -16.76 3.60
CA GLY A 740 -16.20 -15.52 3.88
C GLY A 740 -15.74 -15.40 5.35
N PHE A 741 -14.41 -15.37 5.57
CA PHE A 741 -13.79 -15.34 6.91
C PHE A 741 -14.30 -14.19 7.77
N ALA A 742 -14.54 -13.02 7.18
CA ALA A 742 -15.09 -11.87 7.88
C ALA A 742 -16.46 -12.20 8.53
N LEU A 743 -17.27 -13.04 7.90
CA LEU A 743 -18.58 -13.44 8.40
C LEU A 743 -18.45 -14.35 9.62
N PHE A 744 -17.46 -15.25 9.63
CA PHE A 744 -17.19 -16.12 10.78
C PHE A 744 -16.59 -15.35 11.96
N TYR A 745 -15.70 -14.39 11.68
CA TYR A 745 -15.18 -13.50 12.71
C TYR A 745 -16.28 -12.68 13.37
N LEU A 746 -17.18 -12.12 12.57
CA LEU A 746 -18.36 -11.41 13.09
C LEU A 746 -19.28 -12.35 13.87
N ARG A 747 -19.52 -13.57 13.35
CA ARG A 747 -20.35 -14.57 14.04
C ARG A 747 -19.78 -14.95 15.40
N GLY A 748 -18.44 -15.00 15.53
CA GLY A 748 -17.76 -15.31 16.79
C GLY A 748 -18.01 -14.30 17.92
N VAL A 749 -18.39 -13.06 17.57
CA VAL A 749 -18.68 -11.97 18.53
C VAL A 749 -20.14 -11.53 18.55
N ALA A 750 -20.95 -11.97 17.58
CA ALA A 750 -22.34 -11.61 17.47
C ALA A 750 -23.17 -12.23 18.61
N PRO A 751 -24.12 -11.47 19.19
CA PRO A 751 -24.94 -11.96 20.28
C PRO A 751 -25.95 -13.02 19.77
N PRO A 752 -26.52 -13.86 20.66
CA PRO A 752 -27.30 -15.03 20.26
C PRO A 752 -28.53 -14.73 19.39
N GLU A 753 -29.07 -13.50 19.46
CA GLU A 753 -30.23 -13.06 18.68
C GLU A 753 -29.90 -12.88 17.18
N VAL A 754 -28.61 -12.74 16.84
CA VAL A 754 -28.13 -12.58 15.47
C VAL A 754 -27.76 -13.95 14.88
N THR A 755 -28.63 -14.46 14.00
CA THR A 755 -28.40 -15.74 13.32
C THR A 755 -27.39 -15.61 12.17
N THR A 756 -26.72 -16.71 11.81
CA THR A 756 -25.84 -16.77 10.61
C THR A 756 -26.59 -16.36 9.34
N GLY A 757 -27.88 -16.69 9.24
CA GLY A 757 -28.74 -16.25 8.14
C GLY A 757 -28.92 -14.72 8.07
N HIS A 758 -28.92 -14.02 9.22
CA HIS A 758 -28.93 -12.56 9.24
C HIS A 758 -27.61 -11.99 8.69
N ILE A 759 -26.48 -12.56 9.09
CA ILE A 759 -25.15 -12.15 8.62
C ILE A 759 -25.03 -12.34 7.11
N TYR A 760 -25.39 -13.52 6.60
CA TYR A 760 -25.32 -13.83 5.17
C TYR A 760 -26.23 -12.94 4.32
N ARG A 761 -27.49 -12.73 4.73
CA ARG A 761 -28.39 -11.81 4.01
C ARG A 761 -27.90 -10.36 4.10
N GLY A 762 -27.25 -10.01 5.21
CA GLY A 762 -26.69 -8.70 5.45
C GLY A 762 -25.56 -8.32 4.51
N VAL A 763 -24.68 -9.27 4.19
CA VAL A 763 -23.49 -9.00 3.38
C VAL A 763 -23.75 -9.00 1.87
N ILE A 764 -24.76 -9.71 1.38
CA ILE A 764 -25.06 -9.84 -0.07
C ILE A 764 -25.05 -8.48 -0.80
N PRO A 765 -25.72 -7.42 -0.30
CA PRO A 765 -25.66 -6.11 -0.97
C PRO A 765 -24.25 -5.52 -1.05
N PHE A 766 -23.40 -5.75 -0.03
CA PHE A 766 -22.03 -5.28 -0.02
C PHE A 766 -21.13 -6.07 -0.97
N VAL A 767 -21.35 -7.38 -1.10
CA VAL A 767 -20.69 -8.21 -2.12
C VAL A 767 -21.08 -7.72 -3.53
N LEU A 768 -22.36 -7.41 -3.76
CA LEU A 768 -22.80 -6.85 -5.04
C LEU A 768 -22.15 -5.48 -5.32
N ILE A 769 -21.95 -4.65 -4.31
CA ILE A 769 -21.22 -3.38 -4.44
C ILE A 769 -19.74 -3.62 -4.76
N GLN A 770 -19.11 -4.64 -4.20
CA GLN A 770 -17.72 -4.99 -4.55
C GLN A 770 -17.60 -5.52 -5.98
N VAL A 771 -18.53 -6.37 -6.41
CA VAL A 771 -18.59 -6.82 -7.82
C VAL A 771 -18.82 -5.62 -8.75
N LEU A 772 -19.68 -4.68 -8.36
CA LEU A 772 -19.83 -3.41 -9.08
C LEU A 772 -18.52 -2.60 -9.07
N GLY A 773 -17.81 -2.56 -7.95
CA GLY A 773 -16.50 -1.92 -7.83
C GLY A 773 -15.48 -2.54 -8.78
N LEU A 774 -15.39 -3.87 -8.83
CA LEU A 774 -14.55 -4.59 -9.80
C LEU A 774 -14.96 -4.29 -11.24
N ALA A 775 -16.26 -4.24 -11.54
CA ALA A 775 -16.74 -3.86 -12.87
C ALA A 775 -16.39 -2.40 -13.21
N LEU A 776 -16.49 -1.49 -12.26
CA LEU A 776 -16.08 -0.09 -12.45
C LEU A 776 -14.58 0.01 -12.73
N LEU A 777 -13.74 -0.70 -11.98
CA LEU A 777 -12.29 -0.72 -12.22
C LEU A 777 -11.92 -1.41 -13.54
N TRP A 778 -12.74 -2.36 -14.00
CA TRP A 778 -12.61 -2.99 -15.31
C TRP A 778 -12.91 -2.03 -16.45
N PHE A 779 -14.04 -1.32 -16.39
CA PHE A 779 -14.43 -0.37 -17.44
C PHE A 779 -13.67 0.96 -17.37
N PHE A 780 -13.17 1.33 -16.20
CA PHE A 780 -12.44 2.58 -15.95
C PHE A 780 -11.10 2.30 -15.26
N PRO A 781 -10.13 1.67 -15.94
CA PRO A 781 -8.81 1.37 -15.38
C PRO A 781 -8.04 2.64 -14.97
N SER A 782 -8.39 3.80 -15.54
CA SER A 782 -7.81 5.10 -15.21
C SER A 782 -7.99 5.49 -13.73
N VAL A 783 -9.02 4.98 -13.05
CA VAL A 783 -9.22 5.21 -11.61
C VAL A 783 -8.01 4.76 -10.79
N VAL A 784 -7.32 3.71 -11.23
CA VAL A 784 -6.12 3.19 -10.57
C VAL A 784 -4.87 4.01 -10.91
N THR A 785 -4.82 4.61 -12.10
CA THR A 785 -3.61 5.31 -12.60
C THR A 785 -3.63 6.82 -12.39
N ILE A 786 -4.78 7.45 -12.09
CA ILE A 786 -4.89 8.90 -11.86
C ILE A 786 -3.94 9.39 -10.77
N VAL A 787 -3.97 8.78 -9.58
CA VAL A 787 -3.15 9.25 -8.44
C VAL A 787 -1.65 9.02 -8.71
N PRO A 788 -1.21 7.83 -9.19
CA PRO A 788 0.16 7.63 -9.62
C PRO A 788 0.63 8.63 -10.68
N ASN A 789 -0.17 8.89 -11.72
CA ASN A 789 0.25 9.77 -12.81
C ASN A 789 0.28 11.25 -12.38
N LEU A 790 -0.50 11.66 -11.38
CA LEU A 790 -0.48 13.02 -10.85
C LEU A 790 0.72 13.28 -9.93
N ILE A 791 1.23 12.24 -9.25
CA ILE A 791 2.28 12.36 -8.23
C ILE A 791 3.64 11.87 -8.76
N GLY A 792 3.65 10.93 -9.70
CA GLY A 792 4.83 10.22 -10.20
C GLY A 792 5.66 10.94 -11.27
N HIS A 793 5.70 12.28 -11.24
CA HIS A 793 6.56 13.10 -12.09
C HIS A 793 7.61 13.86 -11.27
#